data_AF-A0A1H4CZ55-F1
#
_entry.id   AF-A0A1H4CZ55-F1
#
_cell.length_a   1.000
_cell.length_b   1.000
_cell.length_c   1.000
_cell.angle_alpha   90.00
_cell.angle_beta   90.00
_cell.angle_gamma   90.00
#
_symmetry.space_group_name_H-M   'P 1'
#
loop_
_entity.id
_entity.type
_entity.pdbx_description
1 polymer ?
#
loop_
_entity_poly.entity_id
_entity_poly.type
_entity_poly.pdbx_seq_one_letter_code
_entity_poly.pdbx_strand_id
1 'polypeptide(L)'
;MEKRRSWISVVLSLIFLVSLLFILGNLDIQGVQAADYTASVEFNMDAASQPAQTKTFTDANEKIGNFGLYDTGFWIFKQYFIGWSDQRDYTTNPNAKLYYENQSISEAFPEGTTEPQKLYAIFVGLSNFANVNGLVEINPDKTAAETVTGNIKAQSGFDQPDAEKKVDLWYDPGTESYNVDLSAGFHFNKTLANLVYRNPGGILVNSGTWSDGPKKGASYSHVDLHVQLDERLTMPDTLTDLSFTSYQYKPSYILDENYNILENISSSLVPGSPTSTFSFNRKGNTRFILRVTIRHDGNPVNALTATPEQVAAPMVLSTTNPNNFKITEAVAQTLSETGDNLVFKGFIDGNAKASSMVYPIPVIEGKPLNIAFAPRTYNAKHHFISGTPNAALPQSVTDLLPADQTDIPTGTLATPTDPAQKAVELDEGTWHFKGWDPETAVIHEQDTNFTGSWEFIAKEYTLTHHFVSGTEGEVLPQNVLELLPADQTGKTKGSIVTPTPLTQNQVIVADGTWNFMGWEPASATVENENLSFTGTWIFTKTPLPVEYYVHYTFVSGTEGKSLPPSVLNLNPRDEVPKITGSVVNPMIPETIVVPEDDGEWYFMGWDSLEATIVDSDVTFTGTWEFSERPSQKYIVTHGFASATPSKNLPQELIDMIPGPQTNLDKGTVVTPSPLRTTQLKVADGTWRFLGWTPKEATITDLDILFVGDWAFTQSATLPPQTTVSVDPAPPIAGEAPPVLSPKPASIPESLQHYTSVWGSLV
;
A
#
# COMPACT_ATOMS: atom_id res chain seq x y z
N MET A 1 38.12 -16.23 36.86
CA MET A 1 39.20 -15.20 36.75
C MET A 1 39.91 -14.91 38.10
N GLU A 2 39.64 -15.67 39.15
CA GLU A 2 39.91 -15.34 40.56
C GLU A 2 41.40 -15.25 40.89
N LYS A 3 42.25 -16.10 40.29
CA LYS A 3 43.70 -16.12 40.58
C LYS A 3 44.42 -14.78 40.30
N ARG A 4 43.89 -13.91 39.44
CA ARG A 4 44.43 -12.55 39.26
C ARG A 4 43.90 -11.52 40.26
N ARG A 5 42.66 -11.67 40.77
CA ARG A 5 42.13 -10.81 41.84
C ARG A 5 42.85 -11.05 43.17
N SER A 6 43.09 -12.31 43.54
CA SER A 6 43.83 -12.67 44.76
C SER A 6 45.22 -12.02 44.83
N TRP A 7 46.00 -12.06 43.73
CA TRP A 7 47.33 -11.43 43.69
C TRP A 7 47.27 -9.90 43.83
N ILE A 8 46.27 -9.25 43.24
CA ILE A 8 46.07 -7.80 43.35
C ILE A 8 45.70 -7.41 44.78
N SER A 9 44.80 -8.16 45.45
CA SER A 9 44.48 -7.92 46.87
C SER A 9 45.70 -8.12 47.77
N VAL A 10 46.49 -9.17 47.59
CA VAL A 10 47.71 -9.39 48.39
C VAL A 10 48.74 -8.28 48.15
N VAL A 11 48.95 -7.85 46.90
CA VAL A 11 49.88 -6.75 46.60
C VAL A 11 49.38 -5.41 47.13
N LEU A 12 48.08 -5.09 47.05
CA LEU A 12 47.55 -3.88 47.68
C LEU A 12 47.66 -3.95 49.21
N SER A 13 47.34 -5.09 49.85
CA SER A 13 47.52 -5.25 51.29
C SER A 13 48.99 -5.11 51.71
N LEU A 14 49.94 -5.61 50.92
CA LEU A 14 51.37 -5.47 51.20
C LEU A 14 51.85 -4.02 51.00
N ILE A 15 51.35 -3.32 49.98
CA ILE A 15 51.62 -1.89 49.77
C ILE A 15 51.00 -1.07 50.92
N PHE A 16 49.78 -1.38 51.37
CA PHE A 16 49.16 -0.71 52.51
C PHE A 16 49.95 -0.96 53.80
N LEU A 17 50.44 -2.19 54.04
CA LEU A 17 51.30 -2.50 55.18
C LEU A 17 52.64 -1.76 55.11
N VAL A 18 53.27 -1.70 53.94
CA VAL A 18 54.54 -0.98 53.74
C VAL A 18 54.36 0.54 53.84
N SER A 19 53.27 1.10 53.33
CA SER A 19 52.92 2.51 53.53
C SER A 19 52.61 2.82 55.00
N LEU A 20 51.92 1.93 55.71
CA LEU A 20 51.69 2.08 57.15
C LEU A 20 53.00 1.99 57.94
N LEU A 21 53.91 1.08 57.57
CA LEU A 21 55.27 0.99 58.12
C LEU A 21 56.17 2.19 57.76
N PHE A 22 55.96 2.86 56.63
CA PHE A 22 56.66 4.10 56.29
C PHE A 22 56.08 5.33 57.02
N ILE A 23 54.78 5.33 57.33
CA ILE A 23 54.15 6.36 58.17
C ILE A 23 54.56 6.17 59.65
N LEU A 24 54.60 4.93 60.14
CA LEU A 24 55.10 4.58 61.48
C LEU A 24 56.63 4.70 61.61
N GLY A 25 57.37 4.55 60.51
CA GLY A 25 58.83 4.54 60.48
C GLY A 25 59.49 5.90 60.31
N ASN A 26 58.71 6.98 60.14
CA ASN A 26 59.23 8.32 59.87
C ASN A 26 58.48 9.45 60.61
N LEU A 27 57.72 9.12 61.67
CA LEU A 27 57.39 10.11 62.70
C LEU A 27 58.65 10.37 63.54
N ASP A 28 59.09 11.62 63.56
CA ASP A 28 60.21 12.07 64.39
C ASP A 28 59.89 11.86 65.87
N ILE A 29 60.68 11.07 66.59
CA ILE A 29 60.47 10.79 68.02
C ILE A 29 61.04 11.96 68.85
N GLN A 30 60.47 13.14 68.62
CA GLN A 30 60.56 14.30 69.51
C GLN A 30 59.89 13.89 70.81
N GLY A 31 60.70 13.65 71.85
CA GLY A 31 60.36 12.85 73.02
C GLY A 31 58.92 12.95 73.51
N VAL A 32 58.16 11.86 73.34
CA VAL A 32 56.96 11.60 74.12
C VAL A 32 57.39 11.41 75.57
N GLN A 33 57.39 12.51 76.31
CA GLN A 33 57.59 12.51 77.75
C GLN A 33 56.53 11.58 78.36
N ALA A 34 56.96 10.61 79.18
CA ALA A 34 56.03 9.70 79.82
C ALA A 34 55.02 10.52 80.64
N ALA A 35 53.73 10.22 80.46
CA ALA A 35 52.64 10.96 81.11
C ALA A 35 52.90 11.10 82.62
N ASP A 36 52.92 12.33 83.10
CA ASP A 36 53.30 12.67 84.46
C ASP A 36 52.04 12.69 85.34
N TYR A 37 52.06 11.93 86.44
CA TYR A 37 50.92 11.80 87.37
C TYR A 37 51.17 12.47 88.74
N THR A 38 52.19 13.34 88.83
CA THR A 38 52.63 13.94 90.11
C THR A 38 51.66 14.96 90.71
N ALA A 39 50.76 15.57 89.93
CA ALA A 39 49.70 16.39 90.53
C ALA A 39 48.62 15.53 91.19
N SER A 40 48.02 16.06 92.25
CA SER A 40 47.00 15.35 93.04
C SER A 40 45.63 15.36 92.37
N VAL A 41 44.91 14.24 92.48
CA VAL A 41 43.49 14.14 92.09
C VAL A 41 42.59 14.29 93.32
N GLU A 42 41.61 15.17 93.26
CA GLU A 42 40.56 15.33 94.27
C GLU A 42 39.38 14.38 93.98
N PHE A 43 39.04 13.54 94.96
CA PHE A 43 37.89 12.66 94.97
C PHE A 43 36.76 13.31 95.76
N ASN A 44 35.84 13.95 95.05
CA ASN A 44 34.68 14.61 95.64
C ASN A 44 33.62 13.58 96.06
N MET A 45 33.40 13.50 97.38
CA MET A 45 32.52 12.50 98.01
C MET A 45 31.27 13.13 98.63
N ASP A 46 30.91 14.35 98.21
CA ASP A 46 29.78 15.13 98.75
C ASP A 46 28.44 14.36 98.61
N ALA A 47 28.28 13.58 97.53
CA ALA A 47 27.12 12.72 97.29
C ALA A 47 26.97 11.61 98.36
N ALA A 48 28.06 11.18 98.99
CA ALA A 48 28.07 10.26 100.12
C ALA A 48 27.94 10.97 101.49
N SER A 49 27.86 12.31 101.51
CA SER A 49 28.03 13.14 102.72
C SER A 49 29.36 12.88 103.45
N GLN A 50 30.41 12.55 102.70
CA GLN A 50 31.77 12.31 103.21
C GLN A 50 32.72 13.42 102.72
N PRO A 51 33.77 13.76 103.48
CA PRO A 51 34.76 14.75 103.05
C PRO A 51 35.47 14.27 101.78
N ALA A 52 35.78 15.21 100.88
CA ALA A 52 36.62 14.93 99.72
C ALA A 52 37.99 14.39 100.15
N GLN A 53 38.53 13.44 99.37
CA GLN A 53 39.86 12.89 99.58
C GLN A 53 40.81 13.31 98.46
N THR A 54 42.11 13.22 98.69
CA THR A 54 43.13 13.65 97.73
C THR A 54 44.20 12.58 97.60
N LYS A 55 44.51 12.17 96.37
CA LYS A 55 45.52 11.15 96.08
C LYS A 55 46.40 11.61 94.93
N THR A 56 47.72 11.60 95.16
CA THR A 56 48.74 11.65 94.10
C THR A 56 49.05 10.22 93.68
N PHE A 57 49.27 9.99 92.39
CA PHE A 57 49.55 8.68 91.82
C PHE A 57 51.01 8.64 91.34
N THR A 58 51.72 7.55 91.60
CA THR A 58 53.15 7.43 91.22
C THR A 58 53.40 6.43 90.08
N ASP A 59 52.36 5.72 89.64
CA ASP A 59 52.38 4.80 88.50
C ASP A 59 51.10 5.00 87.68
N ALA A 60 51.23 5.10 86.36
CA ALA A 60 50.12 5.20 85.43
C ALA A 60 49.08 4.05 85.60
N ASN A 61 49.55 2.86 86.00
CA ASN A 61 48.76 1.65 86.21
C ASN A 61 48.09 1.59 87.59
N GLU A 62 48.40 2.51 88.50
CA GLU A 62 47.85 2.52 89.84
C GLU A 62 46.32 2.73 89.81
N LYS A 63 45.61 1.93 90.61
CA LYS A 63 44.14 1.88 90.57
C LYS A 63 43.49 3.03 91.33
N ILE A 64 42.39 3.52 90.77
CA ILE A 64 41.62 4.67 91.28
C ILE A 64 41.08 4.37 92.69
N GLY A 65 40.52 3.17 92.90
CA GLY A 65 39.93 2.75 94.17
C GLY A 65 38.53 3.31 94.40
N ASN A 66 37.86 2.87 95.47
CA ASN A 66 36.53 3.35 95.87
C ASN A 66 36.54 4.19 97.17
N PHE A 67 37.68 4.31 97.85
CA PHE A 67 37.83 5.00 99.14
C PHE A 67 36.82 4.59 100.24
N GLY A 68 36.32 3.34 100.18
CA GLY A 68 35.31 2.82 101.10
C GLY A 68 33.85 3.18 100.75
N LEU A 69 33.60 3.77 99.58
CA LEU A 69 32.25 4.00 99.07
C LEU A 69 31.63 2.72 98.51
N TYR A 70 30.40 2.41 98.96
CA TYR A 70 29.59 1.28 98.50
C TYR A 70 28.14 1.70 98.28
N ASP A 71 27.54 2.31 99.29
CA ASP A 71 26.17 2.82 99.28
C ASP A 71 26.00 4.04 100.20
N THR A 72 24.87 4.72 100.06
CA THR A 72 24.46 5.89 100.86
C THR A 72 22.93 5.93 101.01
N GLY A 73 22.44 6.74 101.95
CA GLY A 73 21.01 6.95 102.18
C GLY A 73 20.34 5.89 103.09
N PHE A 74 19.12 6.21 103.52
CA PHE A 74 18.30 5.32 104.36
C PHE A 74 17.62 4.22 103.53
N TRP A 75 17.22 3.09 104.15
CA TRP A 75 16.91 1.82 103.46
C TRP A 75 15.95 1.87 102.25
N ILE A 76 14.97 2.78 102.23
CA ILE A 76 14.01 2.97 101.12
C ILE A 76 14.47 3.98 100.05
N PHE A 77 15.50 4.77 100.35
CA PHE A 77 16.13 5.75 99.48
C PHE A 77 17.62 5.41 99.25
N LYS A 78 18.00 4.14 99.41
CA LYS A 78 19.38 3.70 99.29
C LYS A 78 19.87 3.90 97.85
N GLN A 79 21.02 4.55 97.72
CA GLN A 79 21.72 4.72 96.45
C GLN A 79 23.07 4.00 96.53
N TYR A 80 23.52 3.46 95.40
CA TYR A 80 24.72 2.62 95.30
C TYR A 80 25.79 3.32 94.48
N PHE A 81 27.04 3.24 94.95
CA PHE A 81 28.20 3.81 94.25
C PHE A 81 28.46 3.02 92.96
N ILE A 82 28.26 3.65 91.79
CA ILE A 82 28.50 3.00 90.49
C ILE A 82 29.91 3.26 89.94
N GLY A 83 30.56 4.36 90.32
CA GLY A 83 31.90 4.73 89.87
C GLY A 83 32.20 6.21 90.06
N TRP A 84 33.35 6.64 89.55
CA TRP A 84 33.81 8.03 89.52
C TRP A 84 33.52 8.66 88.16
N SER A 85 33.10 9.92 88.10
CA SER A 85 32.99 10.67 86.84
C SER A 85 33.91 11.88 86.83
N ASP A 86 34.37 12.29 85.65
CA ASP A 86 35.02 13.58 85.41
C ASP A 86 34.05 14.77 85.61
N GLN A 87 32.73 14.54 85.49
CA GLN A 87 31.70 15.56 85.66
C GLN A 87 30.74 15.25 86.81
N ARG A 88 30.36 16.28 87.57
CA ARG A 88 29.42 16.16 88.69
C ARG A 88 28.00 15.78 88.25
N ASP A 89 27.65 16.06 87.01
CA ASP A 89 26.31 15.91 86.43
C ASP A 89 26.21 14.72 85.44
N TYR A 90 27.02 13.68 85.65
CA TYR A 90 27.08 12.45 84.84
C TYR A 90 25.73 11.89 84.37
N THR A 91 24.71 11.96 85.23
CA THR A 91 23.38 11.40 84.97
C THR A 91 22.59 12.15 83.89
N THR A 92 22.94 13.42 83.62
CA THR A 92 22.28 14.30 82.64
C THR A 92 23.22 14.78 81.53
N ASN A 93 24.52 14.80 81.77
CA ASN A 93 25.53 15.25 80.83
C ASN A 93 25.96 14.08 79.92
N PRO A 94 25.70 14.13 78.59
CA PRO A 94 26.01 13.01 77.69
C PRO A 94 27.52 12.73 77.63
N ASN A 95 28.35 13.78 77.62
CA ASN A 95 29.79 13.71 77.41
C ASN A 95 30.57 13.22 78.65
N ALA A 96 29.97 13.30 79.84
CA ALA A 96 30.57 12.84 81.09
C ALA A 96 30.90 11.34 81.05
N LYS A 97 32.15 10.99 81.34
CA LYS A 97 32.64 9.61 81.41
C LYS A 97 32.41 9.03 82.80
N LEU A 98 32.55 7.72 82.93
CA LEU A 98 32.58 7.04 84.22
C LEU A 98 33.84 6.18 84.27
N TYR A 99 34.38 5.95 85.46
CA TYR A 99 35.54 5.12 85.72
C TYR A 99 35.26 4.24 86.94
N TYR A 100 35.49 2.94 86.81
CA TYR A 100 35.32 2.00 87.92
C TYR A 100 36.53 2.01 88.87
N GLU A 101 36.34 1.56 90.11
CA GLU A 101 37.38 1.52 91.15
C GLU A 101 38.61 0.67 90.78
N ASN A 102 38.46 -0.26 89.82
CA ASN A 102 39.51 -1.16 89.34
C ASN A 102 40.18 -0.68 88.03
N GLN A 103 39.81 0.48 87.49
CA GLN A 103 40.53 1.12 86.40
C GLN A 103 41.75 1.87 86.93
N SER A 104 42.79 1.99 86.10
CA SER A 104 44.02 2.73 86.42
C SER A 104 43.87 4.22 86.15
N ILE A 105 44.68 5.03 86.82
CA ILE A 105 44.59 6.48 86.67
C ILE A 105 44.86 6.96 85.24
N SER A 106 45.66 6.23 84.47
CA SER A 106 45.88 6.43 83.03
C SER A 106 44.64 6.21 82.14
N GLU A 107 43.67 5.41 82.58
CA GLU A 107 42.41 5.22 81.85
C GLU A 107 41.47 6.43 82.05
N ALA A 108 41.60 7.14 83.18
CA ALA A 108 40.85 8.36 83.47
C ALA A 108 41.53 9.63 82.91
N PHE A 109 42.87 9.70 82.99
CA PHE A 109 43.69 10.85 82.59
C PHE A 109 44.88 10.38 81.72
N PRO A 110 44.65 10.03 80.44
CA PRO A 110 45.69 9.43 79.57
C PRO A 110 46.83 10.39 79.22
N GLU A 111 46.59 11.70 79.30
CA GLU A 111 47.61 12.75 79.13
C GLU A 111 48.44 12.98 80.40
N GLY A 112 48.13 12.28 81.49
CA GLY A 112 48.71 12.48 82.82
C GLY A 112 47.87 13.38 83.72
N THR A 113 48.34 13.59 84.94
CA THR A 113 47.83 14.59 85.88
C THR A 113 48.97 15.56 86.21
N THR A 114 49.22 16.48 85.28
CA THR A 114 50.19 17.60 85.40
C THR A 114 49.59 18.81 86.12
N GLU A 115 48.28 19.02 86.00
CA GLU A 115 47.48 19.94 86.80
C GLU A 115 46.52 19.17 87.74
N PRO A 116 46.09 19.74 88.88
CA PRO A 116 45.19 19.06 89.82
C PRO A 116 43.85 18.68 89.18
N GLN A 117 43.57 17.38 89.13
CA GLN A 117 42.34 16.85 88.54
C GLN A 117 41.26 16.62 89.60
N LYS A 118 40.02 16.39 89.14
CA LYS A 118 38.87 16.15 90.03
C LYS A 118 37.96 15.05 89.48
N LEU A 119 37.51 14.18 90.38
CA LEU A 119 36.57 13.10 90.11
C LEU A 119 35.41 13.14 91.12
N TYR A 120 34.19 12.87 90.66
CA TYR A 120 32.96 12.95 91.44
C TYR A 120 32.36 11.56 91.68
N ALA A 121 32.01 11.24 92.92
CA ALA A 121 31.40 9.96 93.25
C ALA A 121 29.95 9.86 92.75
N ILE A 122 29.65 8.94 91.84
CA ILE A 122 28.32 8.77 91.25
C ILE A 122 27.54 7.67 91.99
N PHE A 123 26.36 8.05 92.50
CA PHE A 123 25.45 7.18 93.24
C PHE A 123 24.09 7.07 92.53
N VAL A 124 23.51 5.86 92.48
CA VAL A 124 22.25 5.58 91.77
C VAL A 124 21.27 4.81 92.66
N GLY A 125 20.00 5.26 92.71
CA GLY A 125 18.95 4.60 93.46
C GLY A 125 18.17 3.58 92.62
N LEU A 126 17.60 2.56 93.26
CA LEU A 126 16.72 1.61 92.57
C LEU A 126 15.38 2.22 92.14
N SER A 127 14.96 3.32 92.79
CA SER A 127 13.81 4.13 92.37
C SER A 127 13.95 4.73 90.96
N ASN A 128 15.16 4.82 90.41
CA ASN A 128 15.38 5.24 89.03
C ASN A 128 14.76 4.26 88.00
N PHE A 129 14.51 3.00 88.35
CA PHE A 129 13.79 2.06 87.49
C PHE A 129 12.30 2.42 87.31
N ALA A 130 11.70 3.24 88.17
CA ALA A 130 10.33 3.71 87.98
C ALA A 130 10.21 4.87 86.97
N ASN A 131 11.34 5.47 86.57
CA ASN A 131 11.42 6.61 85.64
C ASN A 131 12.60 6.39 84.68
N VAL A 132 12.55 5.27 83.94
CA VAL A 132 13.61 4.93 82.97
C VAL A 132 13.50 5.83 81.75
N ASN A 133 14.49 6.71 81.56
CA ASN A 133 14.83 7.20 80.24
C ASN A 133 15.60 6.08 79.51
N GLY A 134 15.08 5.64 78.37
CA GLY A 134 15.64 4.60 77.50
C GLY A 134 15.10 4.75 76.09
N LEU A 135 15.58 3.90 75.18
CA LEU A 135 15.29 3.99 73.75
C LEU A 135 15.24 2.60 73.11
N VAL A 136 14.41 2.42 72.09
CA VAL A 136 14.29 1.19 71.31
C VAL A 136 14.35 1.54 69.82
N GLU A 137 15.38 1.05 69.13
CA GLU A 137 15.70 1.40 67.74
C GLU A 137 15.72 0.15 66.86
N ILE A 138 14.97 0.16 65.76
CA ILE A 138 15.13 -0.83 64.69
C ILE A 138 16.22 -0.34 63.74
N ASN A 139 17.12 -1.24 63.36
CA ASN A 139 18.23 -1.00 62.43
C ASN A 139 18.99 0.33 62.70
N PRO A 140 19.56 0.54 63.91
CA PRO A 140 20.35 1.73 64.21
C PRO A 140 21.62 1.81 63.34
N ASP A 141 22.39 0.73 63.25
CA ASP A 141 23.68 0.67 62.54
C ASP A 141 23.55 0.22 61.06
N LYS A 142 22.42 0.47 60.40
CA LYS A 142 22.12 0.00 59.03
C LYS A 142 21.45 1.08 58.20
N THR A 143 21.81 1.18 56.93
CA THR A 143 21.06 1.95 55.92
C THR A 143 19.78 1.22 55.47
N ALA A 144 18.92 1.90 54.69
CA ALA A 144 17.77 1.24 54.05
C ALA A 144 18.19 0.11 53.09
N ALA A 145 19.33 0.25 52.39
CA ALA A 145 19.84 -0.75 51.45
C ALA A 145 20.37 -2.01 52.14
N GLU A 146 20.86 -1.89 53.38
CA GLU A 146 21.20 -3.02 54.25
C GLU A 146 19.97 -3.56 55.00
N THR A 147 18.91 -2.77 55.13
CA THR A 147 17.66 -3.15 55.78
C THR A 147 16.80 -4.06 54.91
N VAL A 148 16.69 -3.77 53.60
CA VAL A 148 15.88 -4.56 52.67
C VAL A 148 16.47 -4.52 51.26
N THR A 149 16.61 -5.70 50.64
CA THR A 149 17.12 -5.82 49.28
C THR A 149 16.08 -5.32 48.27
N GLY A 150 16.47 -4.48 47.32
CA GLY A 150 15.62 -4.09 46.18
C GLY A 150 15.92 -2.67 45.67
N ASN A 151 15.14 -2.20 44.70
CA ASN A 151 15.30 -0.87 44.12
C ASN A 151 14.61 0.19 44.98
N ILE A 152 15.35 0.85 45.88
CA ILE A 152 14.82 1.92 46.73
C ILE A 152 14.36 3.12 45.90
N LYS A 153 13.12 3.55 46.15
CA LYS A 153 12.47 4.76 45.61
C LYS A 153 12.69 5.95 46.52
N ALA A 154 12.49 5.78 47.83
CA ALA A 154 12.69 6.81 48.85
C ALA A 154 13.01 6.17 50.21
N GLN A 155 13.61 6.95 51.12
CA GLN A 155 13.92 6.53 52.49
C GLN A 155 13.86 7.73 53.45
N SER A 156 13.57 7.47 54.73
CA SER A 156 13.64 8.48 55.80
C SER A 156 13.93 7.86 57.17
N GLY A 157 14.51 8.64 58.09
CA GLY A 157 14.72 8.26 59.49
C GLY A 157 15.95 7.38 59.76
N PHE A 158 16.75 7.07 58.74
CA PHE A 158 17.99 6.30 58.89
C PHE A 158 19.20 7.16 59.31
N ASP A 159 19.04 8.48 59.31
CA ASP A 159 20.03 9.49 59.67
C ASP A 159 19.92 9.99 61.12
N GLN A 160 18.85 9.58 61.84
CA GLN A 160 18.49 10.11 63.16
C GLN A 160 18.16 8.97 64.14
N PRO A 161 18.67 9.00 65.39
CA PRO A 161 18.22 8.09 66.42
C PRO A 161 16.81 8.48 66.92
N ASP A 162 16.06 7.52 67.46
CA ASP A 162 14.64 7.66 67.87
C ASP A 162 13.70 8.18 66.75
N ALA A 163 14.03 7.92 65.48
CA ALA A 163 13.22 8.29 64.32
C ALA A 163 12.39 7.12 63.79
N GLU A 164 11.19 7.42 63.27
CA GLU A 164 10.42 6.48 62.47
C GLU A 164 11.12 6.25 61.12
N LYS A 165 11.42 4.99 60.83
CA LYS A 165 12.15 4.60 59.62
C LYS A 165 11.18 4.19 58.54
N LYS A 166 11.43 4.62 57.31
CA LYS A 166 10.63 4.25 56.12
C LYS A 166 11.53 3.91 54.96
N VAL A 167 11.22 2.80 54.28
CA VAL A 167 11.79 2.44 52.98
C VAL A 167 10.64 2.26 52.01
N ASP A 168 10.59 3.12 50.99
CA ASP A 168 9.73 2.93 49.83
C ASP A 168 10.57 2.28 48.74
N LEU A 169 10.17 1.10 48.28
CA LEU A 169 10.76 0.42 47.13
C LEU A 169 9.93 0.62 45.87
N TRP A 170 10.58 0.48 44.73
CA TRP A 170 9.89 0.14 43.49
C TRP A 170 9.52 -1.35 43.51
N TYR A 171 8.29 -1.67 43.09
CA TYR A 171 7.90 -3.04 42.78
C TYR A 171 8.44 -3.43 41.40
N ASP A 172 9.19 -4.53 41.37
CA ASP A 172 9.82 -5.09 40.17
C ASP A 172 9.30 -6.54 39.96
N PRO A 173 8.39 -6.78 38.99
CA PRO A 173 7.86 -8.10 38.66
C PRO A 173 8.96 -9.13 38.33
N GLY A 174 8.72 -10.39 38.68
CA GLY A 174 9.71 -11.48 38.57
C GLY A 174 10.71 -11.53 39.73
N THR A 175 10.67 -10.58 40.68
CA THR A 175 11.52 -10.62 41.89
C THR A 175 10.92 -11.58 42.91
N GLU A 176 11.33 -12.86 42.89
CA GLU A 176 10.81 -13.95 43.74
C GLU A 176 10.60 -13.53 45.22
N SER A 177 11.59 -12.86 45.80
CA SER A 177 11.50 -12.28 47.14
C SER A 177 12.52 -11.18 47.41
N TYR A 178 12.13 -10.27 48.29
CA TYR A 178 12.95 -9.21 48.86
C TYR A 178 13.33 -9.65 50.30
N ASN A 179 14.62 -9.86 50.59
CA ASN A 179 15.06 -10.23 51.93
C ASN A 179 15.09 -8.98 52.84
N VAL A 180 14.70 -9.14 54.10
CA VAL A 180 14.73 -8.07 55.12
C VAL A 180 15.72 -8.48 56.21
N ASP A 181 16.68 -7.61 56.54
CA ASP A 181 17.67 -7.88 57.57
C ASP A 181 17.42 -6.97 58.80
N LEU A 182 16.85 -7.57 59.86
CA LEU A 182 16.41 -6.88 61.06
C LEU A 182 17.40 -7.02 62.23
N SER A 183 17.66 -5.89 62.87
CA SER A 183 18.37 -5.73 64.13
C SER A 183 17.59 -4.76 65.02
N ALA A 184 17.60 -4.97 66.33
CA ALA A 184 16.95 -4.10 67.31
C ALA A 184 17.94 -3.75 68.43
N GLY A 185 18.19 -2.46 68.62
CA GLY A 185 18.95 -1.89 69.72
C GLY A 185 18.01 -1.46 70.86
N PHE A 186 18.29 -1.92 72.07
CA PHE A 186 17.51 -1.62 73.27
C PHE A 186 18.42 -0.95 74.30
N HIS A 187 18.12 0.30 74.64
CA HIS A 187 18.99 1.19 75.40
C HIS A 187 18.37 1.51 76.76
N PHE A 188 19.16 1.34 77.82
CA PHE A 188 18.96 2.06 79.07
C PHE A 188 19.90 3.26 79.13
N ASN A 189 19.51 4.33 79.82
CA ASN A 189 20.45 5.40 80.13
C ASN A 189 21.71 4.84 80.83
N LYS A 190 22.89 5.41 80.51
CA LYS A 190 24.20 4.92 80.97
C LYS A 190 24.28 4.69 82.49
N THR A 191 23.60 5.52 83.27
CA THR A 191 23.49 5.43 84.74
C THR A 191 22.85 4.11 85.20
N LEU A 192 21.70 3.72 84.65
CA LEU A 192 21.06 2.45 84.98
C LEU A 192 21.82 1.25 84.40
N ALA A 193 22.35 1.36 83.19
CA ALA A 193 23.11 0.27 82.56
C ALA A 193 24.35 -0.12 83.40
N ASN A 194 25.07 0.88 83.94
CA ASN A 194 26.19 0.69 84.85
C ASN A 194 25.77 0.11 86.22
N LEU A 195 24.62 0.53 86.77
CA LEU A 195 24.07 -0.06 88.01
C LEU A 195 23.74 -1.56 87.84
N VAL A 196 23.12 -1.93 86.72
CA VAL A 196 22.75 -3.33 86.43
C VAL A 196 23.98 -4.21 86.23
N TYR A 197 24.94 -3.77 85.42
CA TYR A 197 26.15 -4.53 85.13
C TYR A 197 27.00 -4.78 86.39
N ARG A 198 27.25 -3.75 87.21
CA ARG A 198 28.04 -3.93 88.45
C ARG A 198 27.29 -4.68 89.54
N ASN A 199 25.94 -4.65 89.54
CA ASN A 199 25.06 -5.24 90.55
C ASN A 199 25.65 -5.19 91.99
N PRO A 200 26.00 -4.00 92.51
CA PRO A 200 26.89 -3.87 93.66
C PRO A 200 26.31 -4.57 94.90
N GLY A 201 27.01 -5.59 95.40
CA GLY A 201 26.55 -6.39 96.54
C GLY A 201 25.44 -7.41 96.23
N GLY A 202 25.13 -7.68 94.96
CA GLY A 202 24.07 -8.62 94.56
C GLY A 202 22.65 -8.09 94.79
N ILE A 203 22.47 -6.77 94.74
CA ILE A 203 21.21 -6.07 95.07
C ILE A 203 20.04 -6.43 94.15
N LEU A 204 20.32 -6.70 92.87
CA LEU A 204 19.37 -7.22 91.89
C LEU A 204 19.48 -8.74 91.86
N VAL A 205 18.33 -9.45 91.86
CA VAL A 205 18.29 -10.92 91.95
C VAL A 205 17.55 -11.59 90.79
N ASN A 206 18.11 -12.70 90.28
CA ASN A 206 17.49 -13.54 89.25
C ASN A 206 16.49 -14.58 89.81
N SER A 207 16.35 -14.69 91.12
CA SER A 207 15.40 -15.59 91.79
C SER A 207 14.14 -14.84 92.25
N GLY A 208 12.97 -15.40 91.91
CA GLY A 208 11.67 -14.92 92.38
C GLY A 208 11.15 -15.72 93.56
N THR A 209 9.84 -15.67 93.79
CA THR A 209 9.17 -16.60 94.72
C THR A 209 9.26 -18.07 94.25
N TRP A 210 9.00 -19.03 95.15
CA TRP A 210 9.17 -20.50 94.96
C TRP A 210 8.32 -21.14 93.83
N SER A 211 7.63 -20.36 92.99
CA SER A 211 6.87 -20.82 91.82
C SER A 211 6.98 -19.88 90.60
N ASP A 212 8.01 -19.02 90.54
CA ASP A 212 8.21 -18.09 89.42
C ASP A 212 8.82 -18.75 88.17
N GLY A 213 7.95 -19.28 87.31
CA GLY A 213 8.23 -19.40 85.87
C GLY A 213 8.22 -18.03 85.16
N PRO A 214 8.48 -17.97 83.85
CA PRO A 214 8.63 -16.73 83.09
C PRO A 214 7.30 -16.03 82.72
N LYS A 215 6.37 -15.93 83.68
CA LYS A 215 5.08 -15.23 83.55
C LYS A 215 5.23 -13.70 83.44
N LYS A 216 4.15 -13.01 83.03
CA LYS A 216 4.04 -11.55 83.09
C LYS A 216 4.22 -11.04 84.53
N GLY A 217 5.01 -9.99 84.71
CA GLY A 217 5.25 -9.38 86.03
C GLY A 217 5.94 -10.31 87.04
N ALA A 218 6.84 -11.19 86.58
CA ALA A 218 7.56 -12.11 87.47
C ALA A 218 8.39 -11.34 88.53
N SER A 219 8.55 -11.95 89.70
CA SER A 219 9.12 -11.32 90.91
C SER A 219 10.66 -11.46 91.00
N TYR A 220 11.34 -11.45 89.85
CA TYR A 220 12.80 -11.41 89.71
C TYR A 220 13.24 -10.34 88.70
N SER A 221 14.53 -10.01 88.68
CA SER A 221 15.08 -8.98 87.79
C SER A 221 15.13 -9.48 86.34
N HIS A 222 14.30 -8.88 85.48
CA HIS A 222 14.22 -9.19 84.06
C HIS A 222 13.81 -7.97 83.24
N VAL A 223 14.19 -8.01 81.97
CA VAL A 223 13.66 -7.13 80.92
C VAL A 223 13.07 -8.04 79.85
N ASP A 224 11.89 -7.68 79.37
CA ASP A 224 11.19 -8.35 78.30
C ASP A 224 11.32 -7.50 77.03
N LEU A 225 11.96 -8.06 76.01
CA LEU A 225 12.16 -7.42 74.71
C LEU A 225 11.06 -7.91 73.78
N HIS A 226 10.01 -7.11 73.60
CA HIS A 226 8.84 -7.47 72.80
C HIS A 226 9.10 -7.14 71.33
N VAL A 227 9.04 -8.16 70.48
CA VAL A 227 9.24 -8.05 69.03
C VAL A 227 7.90 -8.24 68.34
N GLN A 228 7.50 -7.29 67.50
CA GLN A 228 6.33 -7.38 66.62
C GLN A 228 6.76 -7.25 65.15
N LEU A 229 6.58 -8.34 64.40
CA LEU A 229 6.79 -8.40 62.96
C LEU A 229 5.44 -8.35 62.24
N ASP A 230 5.45 -7.89 60.98
CA ASP A 230 4.24 -7.88 60.15
C ASP A 230 3.77 -9.29 59.82
N GLU A 231 2.45 -9.51 59.84
CA GLU A 231 1.84 -10.83 59.63
C GLU A 231 1.91 -11.29 58.17
N ARG A 232 2.18 -10.37 57.23
CA ARG A 232 2.43 -10.66 55.80
C ARG A 232 3.89 -11.04 55.51
N LEU A 233 4.80 -10.92 56.49
CA LEU A 233 6.20 -11.28 56.32
C LEU A 233 6.37 -12.81 56.24
N THR A 234 6.98 -13.30 55.17
CA THR A 234 7.30 -14.72 54.99
C THR A 234 8.48 -15.10 55.88
N MET A 235 8.26 -16.05 56.78
CA MET A 235 9.22 -16.47 57.81
C MET A 235 9.18 -17.99 58.01
N PRO A 236 10.32 -18.70 58.16
CA PRO A 236 10.34 -20.11 58.53
C PRO A 236 9.75 -20.31 59.94
N ASP A 237 9.24 -21.50 60.24
CA ASP A 237 8.73 -21.81 61.58
C ASP A 237 9.83 -21.83 62.65
N THR A 238 11.07 -22.11 62.27
CA THR A 238 12.24 -21.99 63.15
C THR A 238 13.11 -20.85 62.65
N LEU A 239 13.26 -19.80 63.46
CA LEU A 239 14.23 -18.73 63.22
C LEU A 239 15.60 -19.21 63.71
N THR A 240 16.61 -19.16 62.83
CA THR A 240 17.98 -19.63 63.14
C THR A 240 18.97 -18.49 63.24
N ASP A 241 20.13 -18.75 63.87
CA ASP A 241 21.28 -17.83 63.87
C ASP A 241 20.94 -16.42 64.41
N LEU A 242 20.04 -16.38 65.38
CA LEU A 242 19.72 -15.20 66.16
C LEU A 242 20.84 -14.95 67.17
N SER A 243 21.22 -13.69 67.35
CA SER A 243 22.21 -13.27 68.33
C SER A 243 21.63 -12.23 69.28
N PHE A 244 21.98 -12.34 70.56
CA PHE A 244 21.73 -11.30 71.57
C PHE A 244 23.05 -10.89 72.22
N THR A 245 23.38 -9.59 72.12
CA THR A 245 24.62 -9.01 72.64
C THR A 245 24.32 -8.02 73.74
N SER A 246 24.82 -8.27 74.96
CA SER A 246 24.66 -7.40 76.12
C SER A 246 25.69 -7.71 77.20
N TYR A 247 26.24 -6.67 77.84
CA TYR A 247 27.09 -6.80 79.04
C TYR A 247 26.29 -6.83 80.33
N GLN A 248 25.12 -6.18 80.37
CA GLN A 248 24.32 -5.97 81.57
C GLN A 248 23.36 -7.15 81.83
N TYR A 249 22.85 -7.75 80.75
CA TYR A 249 21.87 -8.84 80.75
C TYR A 249 22.37 -10.06 79.97
N LYS A 250 21.62 -11.16 80.12
CA LYS A 250 21.79 -12.44 79.40
C LYS A 250 20.44 -12.97 78.94
N PRO A 251 20.36 -13.71 77.82
CA PRO A 251 19.10 -14.32 77.38
C PRO A 251 18.64 -15.38 78.38
N SER A 252 17.35 -15.70 78.39
CA SER A 252 16.81 -16.75 79.27
C SER A 252 15.66 -17.52 78.64
N TYR A 253 14.66 -16.84 78.06
CA TYR A 253 13.53 -17.49 77.41
C TYR A 253 13.10 -16.72 76.16
N ILE A 254 12.57 -17.45 75.18
CA ILE A 254 11.66 -16.88 74.19
C ILE A 254 10.24 -17.27 74.58
N LEU A 255 9.33 -16.31 74.61
CA LEU A 255 7.93 -16.48 74.99
C LEU A 255 6.98 -15.99 73.87
N ASP A 256 5.72 -16.41 73.91
CA ASP A 256 4.64 -15.75 73.15
C ASP A 256 4.06 -14.53 73.91
N GLU A 257 3.14 -13.78 73.31
CA GLU A 257 2.45 -12.64 73.95
C GLU A 257 1.69 -13.02 75.24
N ASN A 258 1.37 -14.30 75.43
CA ASN A 258 0.70 -14.86 76.60
C ASN A 258 1.69 -15.36 77.67
N TYR A 259 3.00 -15.15 77.46
CA TYR A 259 4.09 -15.59 78.32
C TYR A 259 4.24 -17.12 78.44
N ASN A 260 3.72 -17.89 77.47
CA ASN A 260 4.05 -19.31 77.33
C ASN A 260 5.45 -19.47 76.77
N ILE A 261 6.18 -20.50 77.21
CA ILE A 261 7.54 -20.76 76.71
C ILE A 261 7.49 -21.28 75.26
N LEU A 262 8.11 -20.52 74.35
CA LEU A 262 8.46 -21.00 73.02
C LEU A 262 9.77 -21.78 73.08
N GLU A 263 10.80 -21.25 73.75
CA GLU A 263 12.11 -21.89 73.93
C GLU A 263 12.82 -21.44 75.23
N ASN A 264 13.65 -22.31 75.81
CA ASN A 264 14.52 -21.98 76.95
C ASN A 264 15.97 -21.85 76.47
N ILE A 265 16.39 -20.60 76.28
CA ILE A 265 17.71 -20.23 75.74
C ILE A 265 18.71 -19.84 76.84
N SER A 266 18.43 -20.16 78.11
CA SER A 266 19.36 -19.86 79.21
C SER A 266 20.74 -20.56 79.08
N SER A 267 20.83 -21.62 78.27
CA SER A 267 22.08 -22.30 77.89
C SER A 267 22.78 -21.73 76.64
N SER A 268 22.25 -20.70 75.97
CA SER A 268 22.85 -20.11 74.76
C SER A 268 24.05 -19.18 75.02
N LEU A 269 24.48 -19.10 76.29
CA LEU A 269 25.59 -18.27 76.73
C LEU A 269 26.93 -18.82 76.24
N VAL A 270 27.69 -17.99 75.53
CA VAL A 270 29.10 -18.26 75.21
C VAL A 270 29.97 -17.67 76.34
N PRO A 271 30.74 -18.49 77.09
CA PRO A 271 31.57 -18.01 78.19
C PRO A 271 32.58 -16.93 77.74
N GLY A 272 32.69 -15.84 78.52
CA GLY A 272 33.55 -14.71 78.18
C GLY A 272 33.03 -13.79 77.05
N SER A 273 31.84 -14.04 76.50
CA SER A 273 31.24 -13.25 75.42
C SER A 273 30.03 -12.43 75.89
N PRO A 274 29.89 -11.16 75.44
CA PRO A 274 28.63 -10.42 75.55
C PRO A 274 27.56 -10.98 74.61
N THR A 275 27.95 -11.57 73.49
CA THR A 275 27.08 -12.18 72.48
C THR A 275 26.75 -13.63 72.82
N SER A 276 25.47 -13.95 72.77
CA SER A 276 24.89 -15.30 72.86
C SER A 276 24.17 -15.62 71.55
N THR A 277 24.22 -16.85 71.05
CA THR A 277 23.55 -17.25 69.80
C THR A 277 22.57 -18.40 70.01
N PHE A 278 21.39 -18.29 69.43
CA PHE A 278 20.29 -19.25 69.63
C PHE A 278 19.42 -19.39 68.38
N SER A 279 18.45 -20.29 68.46
CA SER A 279 17.44 -20.55 67.43
C SER A 279 16.18 -21.05 68.15
N PHE A 280 14.99 -20.72 67.64
CA PHE A 280 13.74 -21.15 68.29
C PHE A 280 12.63 -21.39 67.27
N ASN A 281 11.69 -22.27 67.60
CA ASN A 281 10.48 -22.46 66.82
C ASN A 281 9.40 -21.46 67.26
N ARG A 282 8.98 -20.57 66.34
CA ARG A 282 7.98 -19.52 66.59
C ARG A 282 6.54 -20.04 66.62
N LYS A 283 6.29 -21.31 66.23
CA LYS A 283 4.98 -21.97 66.22
C LYS A 283 3.91 -21.15 65.47
N GLY A 284 4.28 -20.60 64.30
CA GLY A 284 3.44 -19.69 63.52
C GLY A 284 3.35 -18.24 64.02
N ASN A 285 3.77 -17.92 65.26
CA ASN A 285 3.69 -16.57 65.81
C ASN A 285 4.55 -15.56 65.03
N THR A 286 4.03 -14.34 64.90
CA THR A 286 4.68 -13.15 64.31
C THR A 286 5.18 -12.18 65.37
N ARG A 287 4.84 -12.46 66.64
CA ARG A 287 5.18 -11.66 67.82
C ARG A 287 5.73 -12.58 68.91
N PHE A 288 6.77 -12.15 69.59
CA PHE A 288 7.42 -12.93 70.65
C PHE A 288 8.17 -12.02 71.61
N ILE A 289 8.46 -12.55 72.80
CA ILE A 289 9.17 -11.85 73.87
C ILE A 289 10.51 -12.54 74.10
N LEU A 290 11.61 -11.84 73.89
CA LEU A 290 12.92 -12.28 74.40
C LEU A 290 13.07 -11.79 75.85
N ARG A 291 12.89 -12.70 76.81
CA ARG A 291 13.14 -12.41 78.22
C ARG A 291 14.63 -12.53 78.52
N VAL A 292 15.20 -11.44 79.02
CA VAL A 292 16.59 -11.35 79.47
C VAL A 292 16.67 -11.12 80.98
N THR A 293 17.64 -11.73 81.64
CA THR A 293 17.87 -11.63 83.10
C THR A 293 19.22 -10.99 83.38
N ILE A 294 19.46 -10.49 84.60
CA ILE A 294 20.72 -9.78 84.88
C ILE A 294 21.91 -10.74 84.74
N ARG A 295 23.00 -10.25 84.14
CA ARG A 295 24.19 -11.08 83.87
C ARG A 295 25.02 -11.34 85.12
N HIS A 296 25.25 -10.32 85.94
CA HIS A 296 26.04 -10.41 87.16
C HIS A 296 25.23 -10.96 88.35
N ASP A 297 24.92 -12.27 88.30
CA ASP A 297 24.02 -12.95 89.25
C ASP A 297 24.73 -13.82 90.31
N GLY A 298 26.02 -13.58 90.52
CA GLY A 298 26.85 -14.30 91.49
C GLY A 298 27.53 -15.57 90.93
N ASN A 299 27.16 -16.02 89.73
CA ASN A 299 27.95 -17.03 89.00
C ASN A 299 29.07 -16.33 88.19
N PRO A 300 30.36 -16.57 88.50
CA PRO A 300 31.47 -15.89 87.83
C PRO A 300 31.62 -16.26 86.34
N VAL A 301 31.01 -17.36 85.86
CA VAL A 301 31.00 -17.73 84.43
C VAL A 301 30.11 -16.80 83.60
N ASN A 302 29.10 -16.19 84.23
CA ASN A 302 28.20 -15.24 83.56
C ASN A 302 28.83 -13.83 83.47
N ALA A 303 29.62 -13.45 84.47
CA ALA A 303 30.23 -12.14 84.58
C ALA A 303 31.22 -11.86 83.42
N LEU A 304 31.29 -10.60 83.00
CA LEU A 304 32.21 -10.12 81.97
C LEU A 304 33.01 -8.93 82.51
N THR A 305 34.20 -8.73 81.96
CA THR A 305 34.96 -7.48 82.14
C THR A 305 34.66 -6.56 80.97
N ALA A 306 34.22 -5.35 81.25
CA ALA A 306 33.90 -4.31 80.27
C ALA A 306 34.14 -2.92 80.85
N THR A 307 34.39 -1.92 80.00
CA THR A 307 34.46 -0.51 80.42
C THR A 307 33.07 0.10 80.64
N PRO A 308 32.94 1.22 81.36
CA PRO A 308 31.65 1.90 81.55
C PRO A 308 30.96 2.34 80.24
N GLU A 309 31.71 2.59 79.18
CA GLU A 309 31.23 2.91 77.83
C GLU A 309 30.69 1.66 77.12
N GLN A 310 31.41 0.54 77.17
CA GLN A 310 30.92 -0.75 76.67
C GLN A 310 29.65 -1.20 77.40
N VAL A 311 29.54 -0.84 78.69
CA VAL A 311 28.35 -1.06 79.53
C VAL A 311 27.23 -0.06 79.27
N ALA A 312 27.51 1.09 78.64
CA ALA A 312 26.50 2.04 78.16
C ALA A 312 25.97 1.72 76.75
N ALA A 313 26.61 0.79 76.02
CA ALA A 313 26.16 0.34 74.71
C ALA A 313 24.80 -0.40 74.78
N PRO A 314 23.97 -0.35 73.71
CA PRO A 314 22.69 -1.03 73.67
C PRO A 314 22.81 -2.54 73.83
N MET A 315 21.73 -3.13 74.32
CA MET A 315 21.48 -4.56 74.13
C MET A 315 21.00 -4.76 72.70
N VAL A 316 21.69 -5.59 71.90
CA VAL A 316 21.35 -5.78 70.48
C VAL A 316 20.80 -7.18 70.25
N LEU A 317 19.59 -7.28 69.68
CA LEU A 317 19.01 -8.50 69.12
C LEU A 317 19.11 -8.44 67.59
N SER A 318 19.73 -9.42 66.96
CA SER A 318 19.91 -9.46 65.50
C SER A 318 19.85 -10.89 64.95
N THR A 319 19.84 -11.02 63.62
CA THR A 319 20.01 -12.29 62.89
C THR A 319 21.26 -12.22 62.02
N THR A 320 21.97 -13.34 61.82
CA THR A 320 22.95 -13.48 60.74
C THR A 320 22.47 -14.38 59.59
N ASN A 321 21.31 -15.03 59.73
CA ASN A 321 20.64 -15.74 58.63
C ASN A 321 19.74 -14.76 57.84
N PRO A 322 20.05 -14.47 56.55
CA PRO A 322 19.23 -13.58 55.72
C PRO A 322 17.92 -14.21 55.23
N ASN A 323 17.67 -15.50 55.53
CA ASN A 323 16.45 -16.20 55.14
C ASN A 323 15.35 -16.18 56.22
N ASN A 324 15.60 -15.59 57.39
CA ASN A 324 14.62 -15.52 58.47
C ASN A 324 13.41 -14.63 58.12
N PHE A 325 13.61 -13.58 57.29
CA PHE A 325 12.57 -12.59 57.00
C PHE A 325 12.56 -12.24 55.49
N LYS A 326 11.44 -12.51 54.81
CA LYS A 326 11.27 -12.21 53.38
C LYS A 326 9.92 -11.60 53.06
N ILE A 327 9.90 -10.72 52.06
CA ILE A 327 8.69 -10.24 51.39
C ILE A 327 8.63 -10.99 50.06
N THR A 328 7.60 -11.78 49.82
CA THR A 328 7.41 -12.49 48.54
C THR A 328 6.87 -11.53 47.47
N GLU A 329 7.07 -11.89 46.19
CA GLU A 329 6.53 -11.13 45.05
C GLU A 329 5.04 -10.76 45.23
N ALA A 330 4.20 -11.73 45.58
CA ALA A 330 2.76 -11.50 45.78
C ALA A 330 2.44 -10.49 46.91
N VAL A 331 3.25 -10.45 47.98
CA VAL A 331 3.09 -9.45 49.05
C VAL A 331 3.57 -8.09 48.59
N ALA A 332 4.72 -8.00 47.91
CA ALA A 332 5.24 -6.76 47.34
C ALA A 332 4.28 -6.15 46.29
N GLN A 333 3.69 -7.00 45.44
CA GLN A 333 2.64 -6.62 44.50
C GLN A 333 1.43 -6.02 45.24
N THR A 334 0.88 -6.75 46.22
CA THR A 334 -0.29 -6.31 47.01
C THR A 334 -0.04 -4.96 47.68
N LEU A 335 1.15 -4.76 48.27
CA LEU A 335 1.55 -3.48 48.88
C LEU A 335 1.65 -2.36 47.83
N SER A 336 2.15 -2.65 46.62
CA SER A 336 2.23 -1.67 45.53
C SER A 336 0.85 -1.27 44.97
N GLU A 337 -0.12 -2.19 44.98
CA GLU A 337 -1.49 -1.96 44.50
C GLU A 337 -2.35 -1.22 45.54
N THR A 338 -2.14 -1.48 46.84
CA THR A 338 -2.90 -0.86 47.93
C THR A 338 -2.30 0.45 48.45
N GLY A 339 -0.97 0.62 48.34
CA GLY A 339 -0.22 1.68 49.00
C GLY A 339 0.07 1.42 50.48
N ASP A 340 -0.23 0.22 50.99
CA ASP A 340 0.07 -0.18 52.36
C ASP A 340 1.58 -0.34 52.61
N ASN A 341 1.96 -0.30 53.90
CA ASN A 341 3.28 -0.63 54.42
C ASN A 341 3.25 -1.93 55.25
N LEU A 342 4.36 -2.67 55.26
CA LEU A 342 4.70 -3.60 56.33
C LEU A 342 5.20 -2.80 57.54
N VAL A 343 4.76 -3.16 58.74
CA VAL A 343 5.14 -2.45 59.98
C VAL A 343 5.86 -3.39 60.95
N PHE A 344 7.13 -3.06 61.23
CA PHE A 344 7.95 -3.74 62.24
C PHE A 344 8.14 -2.80 63.43
N LYS A 345 7.92 -3.29 64.65
CA LYS A 345 8.09 -2.50 65.88
C LYS A 345 8.41 -3.38 67.08
N GLY A 346 8.71 -2.74 68.21
CA GLY A 346 8.95 -3.43 69.47
C GLY A 346 8.98 -2.45 70.63
N PHE A 347 8.93 -2.98 71.84
CA PHE A 347 9.01 -2.20 73.08
C PHE A 347 9.72 -3.02 74.17
N ILE A 348 10.10 -2.36 75.26
CA ILE A 348 10.61 -3.04 76.46
C ILE A 348 9.75 -2.76 77.68
N ASP A 349 9.48 -3.80 78.47
CA ASP A 349 8.98 -3.70 79.85
C ASP A 349 9.75 -4.67 80.76
N GLY A 350 9.33 -4.82 82.02
CA GLY A 350 9.93 -5.78 82.95
C GLY A 350 9.95 -5.30 84.39
N ASN A 351 10.82 -5.90 85.21
CA ASN A 351 10.96 -5.60 86.64
C ASN A 351 12.43 -5.61 87.05
N ALA A 352 12.83 -4.64 87.88
CA ALA A 352 14.04 -4.74 88.71
C ALA A 352 13.64 -5.22 90.12
N LYS A 353 14.15 -6.39 90.53
CA LYS A 353 13.85 -7.02 91.83
C LYS A 353 15.01 -6.81 92.80
N ALA A 354 14.75 -6.20 93.94
CA ALA A 354 15.74 -6.02 95.00
C ALA A 354 15.16 -6.35 96.38
N SER A 355 15.67 -7.41 97.02
CA SER A 355 15.12 -7.93 98.28
C SER A 355 13.59 -8.15 98.17
N SER A 356 12.80 -7.63 99.11
CA SER A 356 11.34 -7.68 99.05
C SER A 356 10.74 -6.78 97.95
N MET A 357 11.41 -5.70 97.55
CA MET A 357 10.87 -4.67 96.66
C MET A 357 10.93 -5.06 95.18
N VAL A 358 9.97 -4.58 94.39
CA VAL A 358 9.91 -4.71 92.93
C VAL A 358 9.74 -3.31 92.36
N TYR A 359 10.61 -2.92 91.43
CA TYR A 359 10.51 -1.68 90.69
C TYR A 359 10.11 -2.03 89.24
N PRO A 360 8.88 -1.74 88.80
CA PRO A 360 8.48 -2.00 87.41
C PRO A 360 9.24 -1.06 86.48
N ILE A 361 9.69 -1.61 85.36
CA ILE A 361 10.26 -0.82 84.26
C ILE A 361 9.06 -0.34 83.42
N PRO A 362 8.89 0.98 83.19
CA PRO A 362 7.81 1.49 82.35
C PRO A 362 7.98 1.01 80.91
N VAL A 363 6.87 0.89 80.17
CA VAL A 363 6.90 0.54 78.75
C VAL A 363 7.64 1.63 77.98
N ILE A 364 8.69 1.24 77.26
CA ILE A 364 9.44 2.12 76.34
C ILE A 364 9.19 1.60 74.93
N GLU A 365 8.28 2.26 74.22
CA GLU A 365 7.91 1.99 72.82
C GLU A 365 9.03 2.43 71.86
N GLY A 366 9.41 1.56 70.94
CA GLY A 366 10.29 1.91 69.82
C GLY A 366 9.53 2.53 68.65
N LYS A 367 10.21 3.37 67.88
CA LYS A 367 9.66 3.85 66.60
C LYS A 367 9.59 2.70 65.59
N PRO A 368 8.56 2.66 64.72
CA PRO A 368 8.43 1.59 63.75
C PRO A 368 9.46 1.74 62.61
N LEU A 369 9.80 0.61 62.01
CA LEU A 369 10.30 0.53 60.65
C LEU A 369 9.13 0.18 59.73
N ASN A 370 8.98 0.96 58.67
CA ASN A 370 7.97 0.78 57.64
C ASN A 370 8.64 0.39 56.32
N ILE A 371 8.13 -0.65 55.64
CA ILE A 371 8.57 -1.03 54.29
C ILE A 371 7.35 -1.04 53.37
N ALA A 372 7.34 -0.21 52.34
CA ALA A 372 6.27 -0.11 51.36
C ALA A 372 6.79 -0.29 49.94
N PHE A 373 5.89 -0.59 49.01
CA PHE A 373 6.19 -0.70 47.58
C PHE A 373 5.36 0.31 46.79
N ALA A 374 5.87 0.72 45.64
CA ALA A 374 5.14 1.50 44.66
C ALA A 374 5.38 0.94 43.25
N PRO A 375 4.36 0.90 42.38
CA PRO A 375 4.53 0.42 41.01
C PRO A 375 5.47 1.36 40.25
N ARG A 376 6.37 0.80 39.44
CA ARG A 376 6.99 1.57 38.34
C ARG A 376 5.96 1.71 37.24
N THR A 377 5.77 2.91 36.74
CA THR A 377 4.85 3.21 35.64
C THR A 377 5.57 3.79 34.44
N TYR A 378 5.06 3.48 33.24
CA TYR A 378 5.60 3.90 31.96
C TYR A 378 4.45 4.25 30.99
N ASN A 379 4.79 4.81 29.84
CA ASN A 379 3.83 5.24 28.83
C ASN A 379 3.84 4.29 27.62
N ALA A 380 2.67 4.07 27.02
CA ALA A 380 2.55 3.48 25.69
C ALA A 380 2.13 4.56 24.69
N LYS A 381 3.03 4.87 23.77
CA LYS A 381 2.91 6.00 22.84
C LYS A 381 2.46 5.57 21.46
N HIS A 382 1.77 6.45 20.76
CA HIS A 382 1.22 6.16 19.44
C HIS A 382 1.90 7.00 18.36
N HIS A 383 2.21 6.37 17.22
CA HIS A 383 2.72 7.06 16.04
C HIS A 383 2.09 6.51 14.76
N PHE A 384 1.87 7.34 13.74
CA PHE A 384 1.37 6.89 12.43
C PHE A 384 2.43 7.02 11.35
N ILE A 385 2.50 5.99 10.50
CA ILE A 385 3.32 5.95 9.29
C ILE A 385 2.45 5.65 8.06
N SER A 386 2.92 6.08 6.90
CA SER A 386 2.37 5.63 5.61
C SER A 386 2.98 4.29 5.23
N GLY A 387 2.13 3.29 4.99
CA GLY A 387 2.50 2.02 4.36
C GLY A 387 2.63 2.12 2.84
N THR A 388 2.12 3.20 2.22
CA THR A 388 2.19 3.42 0.77
C THR A 388 3.46 4.21 0.40
N PRO A 389 4.41 3.62 -0.36
CA PRO A 389 5.68 4.29 -0.66
C PRO A 389 5.51 5.64 -1.34
N ASN A 390 6.23 6.65 -0.84
CA ASN A 390 6.22 8.05 -1.28
C ASN A 390 4.90 8.82 -1.08
N ALA A 391 3.85 8.21 -0.53
CA ALA A 391 2.65 8.93 -0.10
C ALA A 391 2.83 9.43 1.34
N ALA A 392 2.68 10.74 1.57
CA ALA A 392 2.70 11.33 2.90
C ALA A 392 1.30 11.28 3.54
N LEU A 393 1.22 11.09 4.86
CA LEU A 393 -0.06 11.11 5.58
C LEU A 393 -0.70 12.52 5.52
N PRO A 394 -1.98 12.65 5.16
CA PRO A 394 -2.69 13.92 5.22
C PRO A 394 -3.04 14.29 6.67
N GLN A 395 -3.30 15.58 6.91
CA GLN A 395 -3.65 16.07 8.25
C GLN A 395 -4.87 15.35 8.84
N SER A 396 -5.88 15.04 8.00
CA SER A 396 -7.08 14.28 8.37
C SER A 396 -6.83 12.84 8.83
N VAL A 397 -5.65 12.27 8.54
CA VAL A 397 -5.22 10.98 9.09
C VAL A 397 -4.38 11.17 10.36
N THR A 398 -3.51 12.19 10.42
CA THR A 398 -2.72 12.46 11.62
C THR A 398 -3.56 12.98 12.80
N ASP A 399 -4.68 13.67 12.52
CA ASP A 399 -5.65 14.14 13.52
C ASP A 399 -6.44 12.99 14.18
N LEU A 400 -6.37 11.77 13.63
CA LEU A 400 -6.96 10.56 14.21
C LEU A 400 -6.01 9.83 15.17
N LEU A 401 -4.79 10.33 15.38
CA LEU A 401 -3.81 9.73 16.28
C LEU A 401 -4.37 9.76 17.73
N PRO A 402 -4.54 8.61 18.40
CA PRO A 402 -5.01 8.58 19.77
C PRO A 402 -3.97 9.15 20.71
N ALA A 403 -4.43 9.65 21.87
CA ALA A 403 -3.53 10.09 22.93
C ALA A 403 -2.68 8.91 23.47
N ASP A 404 -1.44 9.20 23.84
CA ASP A 404 -0.56 8.28 24.57
C ASP A 404 -1.23 7.80 25.86
N GLN A 405 -1.10 6.51 26.16
CA GLN A 405 -1.53 5.94 27.44
C GLN A 405 -0.42 6.18 28.47
N THR A 406 -0.72 6.87 29.57
CA THR A 406 0.25 7.15 30.64
C THR A 406 0.06 6.22 31.84
N ASP A 407 1.05 6.23 32.72
CA ASP A 407 0.98 5.63 34.07
C ASP A 407 0.69 4.10 34.11
N ILE A 408 1.02 3.38 33.04
CA ILE A 408 0.81 1.93 32.95
C ILE A 408 1.82 1.20 33.84
N PRO A 409 1.41 0.35 34.80
CA PRO A 409 2.33 -0.40 35.64
C PRO A 409 3.22 -1.38 34.87
N THR A 410 4.48 -1.51 35.28
CA THR A 410 5.41 -2.54 34.82
C THR A 410 4.81 -3.95 34.97
N GLY A 411 5.08 -4.83 34.01
CA GLY A 411 4.48 -6.17 33.90
C GLY A 411 3.09 -6.19 33.25
N THR A 412 2.42 -5.04 33.05
CA THR A 412 1.11 -4.98 32.37
C THR A 412 1.25 -5.24 30.87
N LEU A 413 0.37 -6.07 30.31
CA LEU A 413 0.20 -6.18 28.86
C LEU A 413 -0.61 -4.98 28.35
N ALA A 414 0.08 -4.01 27.75
CA ALA A 414 -0.53 -2.87 27.09
C ALA A 414 -1.03 -3.24 25.68
N THR A 415 -2.12 -2.60 25.28
CA THR A 415 -2.72 -2.70 23.94
C THR A 415 -2.95 -1.29 23.41
N PRO A 416 -2.56 -0.97 22.17
CA PRO A 416 -2.73 0.36 21.60
C PRO A 416 -4.20 0.75 21.51
N THR A 417 -4.47 2.05 21.64
CA THR A 417 -5.81 2.61 21.42
C THR A 417 -6.10 2.62 19.91
N ASP A 418 -7.27 2.19 19.46
CA ASP A 418 -7.66 2.33 18.06
C ASP A 418 -7.93 3.80 17.68
N PRO A 419 -7.63 4.24 16.44
CA PRO A 419 -8.06 5.55 15.96
C PRO A 419 -9.58 5.67 15.90
N ALA A 420 -10.07 6.91 16.02
CA ALA A 420 -11.51 7.21 15.97
C ALA A 420 -12.18 6.86 14.63
N GLN A 421 -11.39 6.70 13.56
CA GLN A 421 -11.82 6.19 12.25
C GLN A 421 -10.72 5.28 11.69
N LYS A 422 -11.10 4.23 10.95
CA LYS A 422 -10.16 3.31 10.26
C LYS A 422 -10.15 3.47 8.73
N ALA A 423 -10.88 4.44 8.21
CA ALA A 423 -10.88 4.85 6.81
C ALA A 423 -11.10 6.37 6.72
N VAL A 424 -10.38 7.04 5.84
CA VAL A 424 -10.51 8.48 5.55
C VAL A 424 -10.57 8.66 4.03
N GLU A 425 -11.74 9.06 3.53
CA GLU A 425 -11.95 9.34 2.11
C GLU A 425 -11.51 10.76 1.75
N LEU A 426 -10.82 10.91 0.62
CA LEU A 426 -10.41 12.17 0.01
C LEU A 426 -10.70 12.14 -1.50
N ASP A 427 -10.59 13.27 -2.19
CA ASP A 427 -10.85 13.40 -3.63
C ASP A 427 -9.98 12.44 -4.48
N GLU A 428 -8.72 12.27 -4.07
CA GLU A 428 -7.70 11.46 -4.71
C GLU A 428 -7.79 9.95 -4.40
N GLY A 429 -8.52 9.54 -3.36
CA GLY A 429 -8.53 8.17 -2.86
C GLY A 429 -8.81 8.06 -1.36
N THR A 430 -8.73 6.83 -0.84
CA THR A 430 -9.06 6.50 0.56
C THR A 430 -7.84 5.98 1.29
N TRP A 431 -7.56 6.55 2.46
CA TRP A 431 -6.59 6.03 3.41
C TRP A 431 -7.26 5.01 4.35
N HIS A 432 -6.67 3.83 4.50
CA HIS A 432 -7.17 2.75 5.36
C HIS A 432 -6.16 2.40 6.45
N PHE A 433 -6.64 2.31 7.69
CA PHE A 433 -5.82 1.87 8.82
C PHE A 433 -5.63 0.35 8.78
N LYS A 434 -4.37 -0.11 8.75
CA LYS A 434 -4.01 -1.53 8.60
C LYS A 434 -3.86 -2.24 9.94
N GLY A 435 -3.58 -1.50 11.01
CA GLY A 435 -3.31 -2.04 12.35
C GLY A 435 -2.09 -1.38 13.01
N TRP A 436 -1.78 -1.85 14.21
CA TRP A 436 -0.64 -1.42 15.02
C TRP A 436 0.47 -2.48 15.01
N ASP A 437 1.72 -2.05 14.91
CA ASP A 437 2.91 -2.87 15.11
C ASP A 437 3.72 -2.33 16.31
N PRO A 438 3.93 -3.13 17.39
CA PRO A 438 3.30 -4.43 17.65
C PRO A 438 1.82 -4.30 18.01
N GLU A 439 1.03 -5.38 17.89
CA GLU A 439 -0.39 -5.38 18.28
C GLU A 439 -0.59 -5.30 19.81
N THR A 440 0.37 -5.79 20.60
CA THR A 440 0.38 -5.74 22.08
C THR A 440 1.83 -5.72 22.57
N ALA A 441 2.07 -5.23 23.79
CA ALA A 441 3.41 -5.23 24.39
C ALA A 441 3.33 -5.32 25.92
N VAL A 442 4.22 -6.09 26.55
CA VAL A 442 4.38 -6.06 28.02
C VAL A 442 5.26 -4.87 28.38
N ILE A 443 4.73 -3.96 29.21
CA ILE A 443 5.45 -2.79 29.69
C ILE A 443 6.57 -3.24 30.65
N HIS A 444 7.82 -2.90 30.34
CA HIS A 444 8.97 -3.23 31.19
C HIS A 444 10.09 -2.20 31.01
N GLU A 445 10.61 -1.68 32.12
CA GLU A 445 11.78 -0.76 32.25
C GLU A 445 11.78 0.57 31.49
N GLN A 446 10.95 0.74 30.45
CA GLN A 446 10.90 1.92 29.58
C GLN A 446 9.52 2.12 28.91
N ASP A 447 9.31 3.31 28.34
CA ASP A 447 8.17 3.59 27.46
C ASP A 447 8.15 2.64 26.25
N THR A 448 6.94 2.28 25.82
CA THR A 448 6.65 1.52 24.61
C THR A 448 6.13 2.43 23.50
N ASN A 449 6.39 2.09 22.24
CA ASN A 449 5.83 2.80 21.09
C ASN A 449 5.06 1.79 20.21
N PHE A 450 3.82 2.15 19.85
CA PHE A 450 2.98 1.43 18.90
C PHE A 450 2.92 2.20 17.59
N THR A 451 3.26 1.54 16.48
CA THR A 451 3.35 2.15 15.15
C THR A 451 2.16 1.74 14.31
N GLY A 452 1.24 2.67 14.07
CA GLY A 452 0.04 2.45 13.28
C GLY A 452 0.28 2.71 11.80
N SER A 453 0.02 1.71 10.96
CA SER A 453 0.25 1.82 9.51
C SER A 453 -1.02 2.17 8.75
N TRP A 454 -0.95 3.18 7.88
CA TRP A 454 -2.03 3.61 7.00
C TRP A 454 -1.67 3.38 5.52
N GLU A 455 -2.54 2.73 4.77
CA GLU A 455 -2.36 2.44 3.34
C GLU A 455 -3.32 3.31 2.51
N PHE A 456 -2.79 3.99 1.50
CA PHE A 456 -3.57 4.77 0.54
C PHE A 456 -3.97 3.92 -0.67
N ILE A 457 -5.27 3.89 -0.97
CA ILE A 457 -5.85 3.32 -2.18
C ILE A 457 -6.36 4.49 -3.04
N ALA A 458 -5.69 4.75 -4.16
CA ALA A 458 -6.08 5.82 -5.07
C ALA A 458 -7.45 5.55 -5.72
N LYS A 459 -8.23 6.60 -5.93
CA LYS A 459 -9.50 6.54 -6.66
C LYS A 459 -9.22 6.57 -8.17
N GLU A 460 -9.73 5.57 -8.87
CA GLU A 460 -9.61 5.45 -10.33
C GLU A 460 -10.81 6.04 -11.06
N TYR A 461 -10.53 6.63 -12.22
CA TYR A 461 -11.47 7.24 -13.13
C TYR A 461 -11.35 6.61 -14.53
N THR A 462 -12.47 6.61 -15.26
CA THR A 462 -12.60 6.02 -16.59
C THR A 462 -12.85 7.11 -17.64
N LEU A 463 -12.27 6.93 -18.82
CA LEU A 463 -12.45 7.77 -19.99
C LEU A 463 -13.32 7.04 -21.02
N THR A 464 -14.47 7.62 -21.35
CA THR A 464 -15.36 7.10 -22.40
C THR A 464 -15.16 7.83 -23.72
N HIS A 465 -15.48 7.14 -24.82
CA HIS A 465 -15.50 7.71 -26.16
C HIS A 465 -16.92 7.69 -26.73
N HIS A 466 -17.29 8.72 -27.49
CA HIS A 466 -18.58 8.79 -28.19
C HIS A 466 -18.42 9.42 -29.57
N PHE A 467 -19.19 8.98 -30.57
CA PHE A 467 -19.20 9.59 -31.91
C PHE A 467 -20.48 10.38 -32.19
N VAL A 468 -20.34 11.52 -32.88
CA VAL A 468 -21.46 12.34 -33.37
C VAL A 468 -21.34 12.64 -34.85
N SER A 469 -22.48 12.77 -35.53
CA SER A 469 -22.54 13.36 -36.87
C SER A 469 -22.41 14.87 -36.77
N GLY A 470 -21.49 15.45 -37.54
CA GLY A 470 -21.37 16.89 -37.79
C GLY A 470 -22.15 17.36 -39.02
N THR A 471 -22.83 16.46 -39.74
CA THR A 471 -23.68 16.80 -40.89
C THR A 471 -25.16 16.69 -40.48
N GLU A 472 -25.89 17.80 -40.52
CA GLU A 472 -27.30 17.86 -40.11
C GLU A 472 -28.17 16.92 -40.96
N GLY A 473 -29.02 16.13 -40.29
CA GLY A 473 -29.91 15.14 -40.91
C GLY A 473 -29.27 13.78 -41.20
N GLU A 474 -27.93 13.68 -41.26
CA GLU A 474 -27.23 12.44 -41.58
C GLU A 474 -26.88 11.62 -40.32
N VAL A 475 -27.14 10.32 -40.35
CA VAL A 475 -26.93 9.38 -39.22
C VAL A 475 -25.65 8.58 -39.44
N LEU A 476 -24.83 8.44 -38.38
CA LEU A 476 -23.59 7.66 -38.45
C LEU A 476 -23.88 6.20 -38.83
N PRO A 477 -23.23 5.65 -39.87
CA PRO A 477 -23.41 4.26 -40.27
C PRO A 477 -22.71 3.30 -39.30
N GLN A 478 -23.17 2.06 -39.26
CA GLN A 478 -22.68 1.03 -38.34
C GLN A 478 -21.15 0.83 -38.40
N ASN A 479 -20.55 0.89 -39.60
CA ASN A 479 -19.11 0.76 -39.80
C ASN A 479 -18.29 2.01 -39.38
N VAL A 480 -18.94 3.15 -39.10
CA VAL A 480 -18.32 4.27 -38.36
C VAL A 480 -18.42 4.01 -36.86
N LEU A 481 -19.56 3.52 -36.36
CA LEU A 481 -19.74 3.20 -34.93
C LEU A 481 -18.80 2.08 -34.45
N GLU A 482 -18.47 1.12 -35.33
CA GLU A 482 -17.52 0.02 -35.06
C GLU A 482 -16.05 0.48 -34.95
N LEU A 483 -15.73 1.73 -35.31
CA LEU A 483 -14.41 2.34 -35.08
C LEU A 483 -14.26 2.96 -33.68
N LEU A 484 -15.29 2.89 -32.82
CA LEU A 484 -15.26 3.52 -31.50
C LEU A 484 -14.26 2.81 -30.58
N PRO A 485 -13.26 3.51 -30.01
CA PRO A 485 -12.29 2.87 -29.13
C PRO A 485 -12.90 2.40 -27.81
N ALA A 486 -12.33 1.35 -27.23
CA ALA A 486 -12.63 0.94 -25.86
C ALA A 486 -12.24 2.04 -24.85
N ASP A 487 -12.96 2.08 -23.74
CA ASP A 487 -12.73 3.01 -22.63
C ASP A 487 -11.35 2.84 -22.01
N GLN A 488 -10.75 3.93 -21.53
CA GLN A 488 -9.49 3.86 -20.77
C GLN A 488 -9.78 3.95 -19.27
N THR A 489 -9.56 2.85 -18.54
CA THR A 489 -9.64 2.80 -17.07
C THR A 489 -8.30 3.18 -16.41
N GLY A 490 -8.22 3.10 -15.08
CA GLY A 490 -6.96 3.19 -14.34
C GLY A 490 -6.32 4.58 -14.28
N LYS A 491 -7.10 5.67 -14.41
CA LYS A 491 -6.57 7.04 -14.33
C LYS A 491 -6.82 7.62 -12.95
N THR A 492 -5.84 8.33 -12.39
CA THR A 492 -5.94 8.99 -11.08
C THR A 492 -6.07 10.51 -11.22
N LYS A 493 -6.57 11.18 -10.17
CA LYS A 493 -6.66 12.65 -10.11
C LYS A 493 -5.33 13.34 -10.44
N GLY A 494 -5.39 14.42 -11.20
CA GLY A 494 -4.23 15.15 -11.72
C GLY A 494 -3.60 14.56 -13.00
N SER A 495 -4.06 13.38 -13.47
CA SER A 495 -3.60 12.82 -14.74
C SER A 495 -4.07 13.67 -15.92
N ILE A 496 -3.14 14.21 -16.70
CA ILE A 496 -3.44 14.74 -18.05
C ILE A 496 -3.60 13.54 -18.99
N VAL A 497 -4.73 13.48 -19.69
CA VAL A 497 -5.15 12.33 -20.49
C VAL A 497 -5.65 12.76 -21.87
N THR A 498 -5.49 11.86 -22.84
CA THR A 498 -5.86 12.07 -24.25
C THR A 498 -6.75 10.94 -24.74
N PRO A 499 -7.70 11.22 -25.65
CA PRO A 499 -8.54 10.19 -26.27
C PRO A 499 -7.71 9.24 -27.11
N THR A 500 -8.23 8.03 -27.30
CA THR A 500 -7.56 7.00 -28.12
C THR A 500 -7.64 7.40 -29.60
N PRO A 501 -6.50 7.47 -30.34
CA PRO A 501 -6.51 7.82 -31.75
C PRO A 501 -7.19 6.72 -32.58
N LEU A 502 -7.93 7.11 -33.61
CA LEU A 502 -8.57 6.15 -34.52
C LEU A 502 -7.56 5.54 -35.49
N THR A 503 -7.73 4.26 -35.78
CA THR A 503 -6.99 3.54 -36.83
C THR A 503 -7.43 3.92 -38.24
N GLN A 504 -8.64 4.45 -38.38
CA GLN A 504 -9.25 4.86 -39.64
C GLN A 504 -10.02 6.17 -39.43
N ASN A 505 -9.72 7.19 -40.25
CA ASN A 505 -10.31 8.53 -40.19
C ASN A 505 -11.23 8.84 -41.38
N GLN A 506 -11.49 7.87 -42.25
CA GLN A 506 -12.37 8.03 -43.41
C GLN A 506 -13.12 6.72 -43.68
N VAL A 507 -14.44 6.79 -43.88
CA VAL A 507 -15.32 5.65 -44.17
C VAL A 507 -16.18 5.99 -45.39
N ILE A 508 -16.00 5.23 -46.47
CA ILE A 508 -16.76 5.38 -47.71
C ILE A 508 -18.06 4.56 -47.62
N VAL A 509 -19.17 5.15 -48.06
CA VAL A 509 -20.49 4.51 -48.19
C VAL A 509 -21.04 4.73 -49.62
N ALA A 510 -22.21 4.17 -49.94
CA ALA A 510 -22.69 4.10 -51.33
C ALA A 510 -23.00 5.46 -51.98
N ASP A 511 -23.28 6.49 -51.18
CA ASP A 511 -23.73 7.82 -51.59
C ASP A 511 -22.78 8.95 -51.19
N GLY A 512 -21.69 8.65 -50.49
CA GLY A 512 -20.72 9.64 -50.03
C GLY A 512 -19.61 9.07 -49.13
N THR A 513 -18.93 9.95 -48.40
CA THR A 513 -17.79 9.59 -47.54
C THR A 513 -17.87 10.34 -46.21
N TRP A 514 -17.78 9.60 -45.11
CA TRP A 514 -17.63 10.13 -43.76
C TRP A 514 -16.16 10.37 -43.45
N ASN A 515 -15.83 11.51 -42.86
CA ASN A 515 -14.48 11.93 -42.52
C ASN A 515 -14.41 12.34 -41.04
N PHE A 516 -13.44 11.80 -40.30
CA PHE A 516 -13.26 12.10 -38.89
C PHE A 516 -12.50 13.42 -38.70
N MET A 517 -13.11 14.36 -37.99
CA MET A 517 -12.56 15.70 -37.78
C MET A 517 -11.63 15.79 -36.55
N GLY A 518 -11.70 14.81 -35.65
CA GLY A 518 -10.95 14.78 -34.39
C GLY A 518 -11.85 14.57 -33.18
N TRP A 519 -11.21 14.56 -32.00
CA TRP A 519 -11.84 14.47 -30.69
C TRP A 519 -11.90 15.85 -30.03
N GLU A 520 -13.04 16.18 -29.42
CA GLU A 520 -13.22 17.32 -28.53
C GLU A 520 -13.53 16.82 -27.10
N PRO A 521 -12.82 17.29 -26.07
CA PRO A 521 -11.58 18.08 -26.14
C PRO A 521 -10.38 17.24 -26.61
N ALA A 522 -9.35 17.88 -27.15
CA ALA A 522 -8.13 17.17 -27.60
C ALA A 522 -7.33 16.53 -26.44
N SER A 523 -7.46 17.06 -25.23
CA SER A 523 -6.97 16.49 -23.96
C SER A 523 -7.77 17.05 -22.79
N ALA A 524 -7.70 16.39 -21.64
CA ALA A 524 -8.32 16.85 -20.40
C ALA A 524 -7.47 16.44 -19.18
N THR A 525 -7.69 17.08 -18.04
CA THR A 525 -7.13 16.65 -16.74
C THR A 525 -8.22 15.91 -15.96
N VAL A 526 -7.88 14.77 -15.37
CA VAL A 526 -8.75 14.04 -14.46
C VAL A 526 -8.84 14.79 -13.14
N GLU A 527 -10.02 15.35 -12.83
CA GLU A 527 -10.31 15.98 -11.54
C GLU A 527 -10.99 14.97 -10.60
N ASN A 528 -12.32 15.03 -10.46
CA ASN A 528 -13.09 14.24 -9.48
C ASN A 528 -14.12 13.27 -10.11
N GLU A 529 -14.15 13.15 -11.43
CA GLU A 529 -15.16 12.38 -12.18
C GLU A 529 -14.61 11.71 -13.45
N ASN A 530 -15.42 10.83 -14.05
CA ASN A 530 -15.13 10.19 -15.33
C ASN A 530 -15.21 11.23 -16.47
N LEU A 531 -14.32 11.10 -17.45
CA LEU A 531 -14.24 12.02 -18.59
C LEU A 531 -14.82 11.37 -19.84
N SER A 532 -15.34 12.17 -20.77
CA SER A 532 -15.84 11.68 -22.06
C SER A 532 -15.33 12.53 -23.21
N PHE A 533 -14.89 11.86 -24.29
CA PHE A 533 -14.39 12.50 -25.50
C PHE A 533 -15.36 12.32 -26.66
N THR A 534 -15.72 13.42 -27.32
CA THR A 534 -16.69 13.42 -28.43
C THR A 534 -15.96 13.53 -29.76
N GLY A 535 -16.06 12.50 -30.59
CA GLY A 535 -15.44 12.41 -31.90
C GLY A 535 -16.43 12.78 -33.01
N THR A 536 -16.12 13.80 -33.79
CA THR A 536 -17.04 14.33 -34.81
C THR A 536 -16.72 13.77 -36.20
N TRP A 537 -17.72 13.22 -36.88
CA TRP A 537 -17.62 12.76 -38.28
C TRP A 537 -18.47 13.63 -39.21
N ILE A 538 -17.91 14.07 -40.34
CA ILE A 538 -18.62 14.87 -41.36
C ILE A 538 -18.81 14.03 -42.63
N PHE A 539 -20.06 13.97 -43.12
CA PHE A 539 -20.44 13.33 -44.37
C PHE A 539 -20.29 14.28 -45.57
N THR A 540 -19.68 13.79 -46.65
CA THR A 540 -19.51 14.48 -47.93
C THR A 540 -20.14 13.64 -49.05
N LYS A 541 -21.16 14.17 -49.73
CA LYS A 541 -21.96 13.45 -50.73
C LYS A 541 -21.30 13.40 -52.12
N THR A 542 -21.46 12.29 -52.84
CA THR A 542 -20.94 12.10 -54.21
C THR A 542 -21.90 12.66 -55.26
N PRO A 543 -21.44 13.45 -56.26
CA PRO A 543 -22.27 13.99 -57.34
C PRO A 543 -22.57 12.97 -58.46
N LEU A 544 -23.64 13.21 -59.22
CA LEU A 544 -24.09 12.38 -60.35
C LEU A 544 -23.68 13.00 -61.71
N PRO A 545 -23.52 12.19 -62.79
CA PRO A 545 -23.18 12.67 -64.13
C PRO A 545 -24.38 13.30 -64.88
N VAL A 546 -24.08 13.94 -66.03
CA VAL A 546 -25.04 14.62 -66.92
C VAL A 546 -24.88 14.05 -68.35
N GLU A 547 -25.97 14.04 -69.13
CA GLU A 547 -26.06 13.38 -70.45
C GLU A 547 -26.57 14.35 -71.55
N TYR A 548 -26.19 14.08 -72.80
CA TYR A 548 -26.49 14.88 -74.01
C TYR A 548 -26.85 14.00 -75.22
N TYR A 549 -27.50 14.57 -76.24
CA TYR A 549 -28.08 13.87 -77.39
C TYR A 549 -27.31 14.06 -78.72
N VAL A 550 -27.69 13.27 -79.74
CA VAL A 550 -27.20 13.39 -81.13
C VAL A 550 -28.39 13.37 -82.08
N HIS A 551 -28.47 14.34 -82.98
CA HIS A 551 -29.56 14.55 -83.94
C HIS A 551 -29.08 14.51 -85.40
N TYR A 552 -30.03 14.34 -86.33
CA TYR A 552 -29.79 14.29 -87.78
C TYR A 552 -30.78 15.16 -88.56
N THR A 553 -30.36 15.74 -89.68
CA THR A 553 -31.24 16.48 -90.60
C THR A 553 -30.77 16.44 -92.06
N PHE A 554 -31.69 16.65 -93.02
CA PHE A 554 -31.40 16.64 -94.47
C PHE A 554 -31.79 17.93 -95.19
N VAL A 555 -30.96 18.32 -96.17
CA VAL A 555 -31.10 19.54 -96.98
C VAL A 555 -30.90 19.27 -98.48
N SER A 556 -31.46 20.14 -99.33
CA SER A 556 -31.28 20.09 -100.79
C SER A 556 -30.08 20.93 -101.21
N GLY A 557 -29.20 20.38 -102.04
CA GLY A 557 -28.14 21.08 -102.75
C GLY A 557 -28.59 21.65 -104.11
N THR A 558 -29.68 21.15 -104.68
CA THR A 558 -30.20 21.65 -105.97
C THR A 558 -31.04 22.91 -105.78
N GLU A 559 -30.48 24.05 -106.18
CA GLU A 559 -31.15 25.36 -106.10
C GLU A 559 -32.54 25.34 -106.75
N GLY A 560 -33.54 25.81 -106.01
CA GLY A 560 -34.94 25.87 -106.48
C GLY A 560 -35.75 24.57 -106.34
N LYS A 561 -35.14 23.40 -106.05
CA LYS A 561 -35.88 22.17 -105.71
C LYS A 561 -35.82 21.86 -104.22
N SER A 562 -36.98 21.67 -103.59
CA SER A 562 -37.12 21.11 -102.24
C SER A 562 -36.99 19.59 -102.25
N LEU A 563 -36.44 19.01 -101.17
CA LEU A 563 -36.41 17.55 -101.00
C LEU A 563 -37.85 16.97 -101.00
N PRO A 564 -38.11 15.87 -101.74
CA PRO A 564 -39.39 15.18 -101.67
C PRO A 564 -39.53 14.39 -100.36
N PRO A 565 -40.76 14.03 -99.93
CA PRO A 565 -40.98 13.21 -98.72
C PRO A 565 -40.28 11.85 -98.76
N SER A 566 -40.08 11.29 -99.96
CA SER A 566 -39.30 10.07 -100.23
C SER A 566 -37.84 10.17 -99.74
N VAL A 567 -37.24 11.36 -99.81
CA VAL A 567 -35.90 11.65 -99.28
C VAL A 567 -35.94 12.03 -97.80
N LEU A 568 -36.88 12.90 -97.39
CA LEU A 568 -36.97 13.38 -96.00
C LEU A 568 -37.25 12.26 -94.99
N ASN A 569 -37.99 11.22 -95.39
CA ASN A 569 -38.27 10.05 -94.54
C ASN A 569 -37.06 9.13 -94.31
N LEU A 570 -35.91 9.36 -94.99
CA LEU A 570 -34.67 8.59 -94.81
C LEU A 570 -33.77 9.16 -93.70
N ASN A 571 -34.16 10.26 -93.05
CA ASN A 571 -33.38 10.87 -91.97
C ASN A 571 -33.22 9.90 -90.79
N PRO A 572 -31.99 9.60 -90.32
CA PRO A 572 -31.79 8.69 -89.19
C PRO A 572 -32.48 9.17 -87.91
N ARG A 573 -32.74 8.23 -86.99
CA ARG A 573 -33.26 8.57 -85.66
C ARG A 573 -32.13 9.02 -84.74
N ASP A 574 -32.44 10.03 -83.94
CA ASP A 574 -31.60 10.53 -82.86
C ASP A 574 -31.07 9.39 -81.95
N GLU A 575 -29.83 9.52 -81.49
CA GLU A 575 -29.23 8.51 -80.62
C GLU A 575 -29.69 8.63 -79.16
N VAL A 576 -29.55 7.53 -78.41
CA VAL A 576 -29.69 7.53 -76.94
C VAL A 576 -28.62 8.44 -76.29
N PRO A 577 -28.91 9.02 -75.09
CA PRO A 577 -28.00 9.95 -74.45
C PRO A 577 -26.58 9.42 -74.25
N LYS A 578 -25.61 10.32 -74.32
CA LYS A 578 -24.17 10.07 -74.12
C LYS A 578 -23.63 11.01 -73.04
N ILE A 579 -22.54 10.61 -72.40
CA ILE A 579 -21.81 11.45 -71.44
C ILE A 579 -20.75 12.32 -72.15
N THR A 580 -20.39 13.45 -71.54
CA THR A 580 -19.25 14.30 -71.95
C THR A 580 -17.99 13.46 -72.21
N GLY A 581 -17.32 13.74 -73.33
CA GLY A 581 -16.15 13.02 -73.81
C GLY A 581 -16.45 11.89 -74.80
N SER A 582 -17.73 11.61 -75.09
CA SER A 582 -18.12 10.62 -76.11
C SER A 582 -17.87 11.14 -77.53
N VAL A 583 -17.19 10.35 -78.36
CA VAL A 583 -17.08 10.59 -79.81
C VAL A 583 -18.22 9.85 -80.53
N VAL A 584 -18.84 10.49 -81.51
CA VAL A 584 -19.99 9.99 -82.26
C VAL A 584 -19.80 10.22 -83.77
N ASN A 585 -20.38 9.34 -84.60
CA ASN A 585 -20.26 9.36 -86.06
C ASN A 585 -21.65 9.34 -86.71
N PRO A 586 -21.87 9.93 -87.90
CA PRO A 586 -23.17 9.95 -88.53
C PRO A 586 -23.51 8.62 -89.21
N MET A 587 -24.78 8.23 -89.13
CA MET A 587 -25.29 7.03 -89.81
C MET A 587 -25.49 7.29 -91.31
N ILE A 588 -25.08 6.35 -92.16
CA ILE A 588 -25.36 6.42 -93.60
C ILE A 588 -26.85 6.08 -93.82
N PRO A 589 -27.63 6.85 -94.61
CA PRO A 589 -29.02 6.54 -94.90
C PRO A 589 -29.19 5.20 -95.65
N GLU A 590 -30.36 4.58 -95.53
CA GLU A 590 -30.67 3.25 -96.09
C GLU A 590 -30.57 3.19 -97.63
N THR A 591 -30.72 4.33 -98.31
CA THR A 591 -30.36 4.50 -99.73
C THR A 591 -29.67 5.84 -99.94
N ILE A 592 -28.87 5.91 -101.01
CA ILE A 592 -28.18 7.12 -101.47
C ILE A 592 -28.66 7.58 -102.85
N VAL A 593 -29.69 6.93 -103.42
CA VAL A 593 -30.38 7.34 -104.66
C VAL A 593 -31.89 7.15 -104.48
N VAL A 594 -32.68 8.14 -104.93
CA VAL A 594 -34.16 8.12 -104.92
C VAL A 594 -34.67 8.57 -106.30
N PRO A 595 -35.21 7.67 -107.14
CA PRO A 595 -35.78 8.04 -108.43
C PRO A 595 -37.18 8.65 -108.27
N GLU A 596 -37.49 9.67 -109.08
CA GLU A 596 -38.79 10.34 -109.21
C GLU A 596 -39.19 10.39 -110.70
N ASP A 597 -40.43 10.78 -111.02
CA ASP A 597 -40.94 10.74 -112.41
C ASP A 597 -40.23 11.70 -113.40
N ASP A 598 -39.63 12.79 -112.90
CA ASP A 598 -38.94 13.80 -113.71
C ASP A 598 -37.40 13.65 -113.73
N GLY A 599 -36.85 12.75 -112.91
CA GLY A 599 -35.41 12.58 -112.74
C GLY A 599 -35.02 11.85 -111.45
N GLU A 600 -33.74 11.85 -111.11
CA GLU A 600 -33.21 11.04 -109.99
C GLU A 600 -32.49 11.92 -108.96
N TRP A 601 -32.80 11.73 -107.67
CA TRP A 601 -32.10 12.35 -106.53
C TRP A 601 -30.95 11.48 -106.00
N TYR A 602 -29.86 12.09 -105.57
CA TYR A 602 -28.62 11.46 -105.12
C TYR A 602 -28.10 12.07 -103.82
N PHE A 603 -27.67 11.27 -102.85
CA PHE A 603 -27.07 11.74 -101.59
C PHE A 603 -25.59 12.06 -101.76
N MET A 604 -25.19 13.28 -101.40
CA MET A 604 -23.81 13.78 -101.53
C MET A 604 -22.96 13.52 -100.27
N GLY A 605 -23.58 13.30 -99.11
CA GLY A 605 -22.91 13.02 -97.85
C GLY A 605 -23.34 13.91 -96.68
N TRP A 606 -22.68 13.72 -95.54
CA TRP A 606 -22.82 14.50 -94.30
C TRP A 606 -21.80 15.66 -94.24
N ASP A 607 -22.13 16.69 -93.46
CA ASP A 607 -21.31 17.87 -93.18
C ASP A 607 -20.04 17.59 -92.35
N SER A 608 -20.07 16.57 -91.49
CA SER A 608 -18.91 16.00 -90.80
C SER A 608 -18.92 14.46 -90.86
N LEU A 609 -17.79 13.84 -90.51
CA LEU A 609 -17.64 12.39 -90.36
C LEU A 609 -17.57 11.95 -88.88
N GLU A 610 -17.35 12.89 -87.96
CA GLU A 610 -17.38 12.66 -86.52
C GLU A 610 -17.63 13.96 -85.74
N ALA A 611 -18.00 13.82 -84.47
CA ALA A 611 -18.11 14.93 -83.51
C ALA A 611 -17.82 14.40 -82.09
N THR A 612 -17.42 15.29 -81.18
CA THR A 612 -17.21 14.95 -79.75
C THR A 612 -18.18 15.75 -78.89
N ILE A 613 -18.91 15.06 -78.02
CA ILE A 613 -19.86 15.67 -77.07
C ILE A 613 -19.09 16.28 -75.91
N VAL A 614 -19.26 17.58 -75.68
CA VAL A 614 -18.58 18.32 -74.61
C VAL A 614 -19.60 18.80 -73.57
N ASP A 615 -20.45 19.76 -73.96
CA ASP A 615 -21.37 20.49 -73.08
C ASP A 615 -22.75 20.75 -73.71
N SER A 616 -23.03 20.15 -74.87
CA SER A 616 -24.18 20.44 -75.72
C SER A 616 -24.47 19.28 -76.69
N ASP A 617 -25.71 19.23 -77.19
CA ASP A 617 -26.18 18.21 -78.14
C ASP A 617 -25.55 18.39 -79.52
N VAL A 618 -25.24 17.28 -80.20
CA VAL A 618 -24.61 17.25 -81.54
C VAL A 618 -25.68 17.13 -82.62
N THR A 619 -25.47 17.75 -83.79
CA THR A 619 -26.32 17.56 -84.98
C THR A 619 -25.45 17.37 -86.23
N PHE A 620 -25.82 16.41 -87.09
CA PHE A 620 -25.22 16.23 -88.42
C PHE A 620 -26.22 16.59 -89.54
N THR A 621 -25.73 17.18 -90.62
CA THR A 621 -26.53 17.68 -91.77
C THR A 621 -26.14 16.97 -93.06
N GLY A 622 -27.10 16.32 -93.75
CA GLY A 622 -26.86 15.58 -94.99
C GLY A 622 -27.47 16.23 -96.24
N THR A 623 -26.78 16.19 -97.37
CA THR A 623 -27.14 16.94 -98.60
C THR A 623 -27.53 16.03 -99.78
N TRP A 624 -28.52 16.42 -100.59
CA TRP A 624 -28.98 15.68 -101.79
C TRP A 624 -29.13 16.56 -103.06
N GLU A 625 -28.93 16.01 -104.27
CA GLU A 625 -28.99 16.71 -105.59
C GLU A 625 -29.74 15.90 -106.70
N PHE A 626 -30.12 16.50 -107.85
CA PHE A 626 -31.09 15.97 -108.87
C PHE A 626 -30.65 16.02 -110.37
N SER A 627 -31.17 15.16 -111.30
CA SER A 627 -30.74 15.05 -112.74
C SER A 627 -31.77 14.48 -113.80
N GLU A 628 -31.61 14.73 -115.13
CA GLU A 628 -32.61 14.55 -116.27
C GLU A 628 -32.17 13.66 -117.53
N ARG A 629 -32.96 13.54 -118.65
CA ARG A 629 -32.82 12.52 -119.77
C ARG A 629 -33.28 12.89 -121.26
N PRO A 630 -32.70 12.38 -122.41
CA PRO A 630 -32.92 12.82 -123.84
C PRO A 630 -33.55 11.84 -124.95
N SER A 631 -33.58 12.19 -126.29
CA SER A 631 -34.41 11.55 -127.41
C SER A 631 -33.83 11.44 -128.90
N GLN A 632 -34.57 10.89 -129.94
CA GLN A 632 -34.07 10.37 -131.29
C GLN A 632 -35.00 10.54 -132.59
N LYS A 633 -34.61 10.09 -133.84
CA LYS A 633 -35.21 10.33 -135.23
C LYS A 633 -35.17 9.14 -136.27
N TYR A 634 -35.83 9.23 -137.46
CA TYR A 634 -36.05 8.14 -138.50
C TYR A 634 -35.96 8.51 -140.03
N ILE A 635 -36.07 7.52 -140.95
CA ILE A 635 -36.06 7.62 -142.45
C ILE A 635 -37.09 6.71 -143.22
N VAL A 636 -37.15 6.79 -144.56
CA VAL A 636 -38.05 6.01 -145.47
C VAL A 636 -37.36 5.62 -146.79
N THR A 637 -37.67 4.44 -147.34
CA THR A 637 -37.04 3.85 -148.55
C THR A 637 -38.05 3.28 -149.57
N HIS A 638 -37.60 2.97 -150.78
CA HIS A 638 -38.39 2.35 -151.85
C HIS A 638 -37.65 1.16 -152.49
N GLY A 639 -38.38 0.22 -153.08
CA GLY A 639 -37.84 -0.90 -153.88
C GLY A 639 -38.85 -1.44 -154.90
N PHE A 640 -38.42 -2.27 -155.84
CA PHE A 640 -39.32 -2.98 -156.78
C PHE A 640 -39.23 -4.50 -156.63
N ALA A 641 -40.36 -5.17 -156.86
CA ALA A 641 -40.47 -6.62 -156.89
C ALA A 641 -41.13 -7.10 -158.21
N SER A 642 -40.87 -8.36 -158.57
CA SER A 642 -41.58 -9.04 -159.65
C SER A 642 -42.78 -9.80 -159.10
N ALA A 643 -43.96 -9.42 -159.53
CA ALA A 643 -45.21 -10.15 -159.32
C ALA A 643 -45.41 -11.29 -160.34
N THR A 644 -44.40 -11.62 -161.15
CA THR A 644 -44.43 -12.78 -162.06
C THR A 644 -43.45 -13.85 -161.56
N PRO A 645 -43.95 -14.99 -161.06
CA PRO A 645 -43.11 -16.06 -160.50
C PRO A 645 -41.99 -16.49 -161.45
N SER A 646 -40.80 -16.69 -160.89
CA SER A 646 -39.58 -17.12 -161.59
C SER A 646 -39.07 -16.19 -162.70
N LYS A 647 -39.63 -14.97 -162.85
CA LYS A 647 -39.11 -13.93 -163.75
C LYS A 647 -38.51 -12.79 -162.91
N ASN A 648 -37.20 -12.64 -162.97
CA ASN A 648 -36.49 -11.51 -162.34
C ASN A 648 -36.78 -10.21 -163.11
N LEU A 649 -36.77 -9.07 -162.38
CA LEU A 649 -36.87 -7.75 -163.02
C LEU A 649 -35.65 -7.49 -163.93
N PRO A 650 -35.83 -6.90 -165.11
CA PRO A 650 -34.74 -6.41 -165.94
C PRO A 650 -34.12 -5.15 -165.29
N GLN A 651 -32.84 -4.90 -165.59
CA GLN A 651 -32.06 -3.86 -164.91
C GLN A 651 -32.67 -2.46 -165.10
N GLU A 652 -33.30 -2.17 -166.23
CA GLU A 652 -33.90 -0.86 -166.50
C GLU A 652 -35.11 -0.54 -165.59
N LEU A 653 -35.69 -1.54 -164.91
CA LEU A 653 -36.66 -1.28 -163.83
C LEU A 653 -35.95 -1.03 -162.49
N ILE A 654 -34.90 -1.80 -162.19
CA ILE A 654 -34.13 -1.65 -160.94
C ILE A 654 -33.49 -0.25 -160.87
N ASP A 655 -32.93 0.23 -161.98
CA ASP A 655 -32.34 1.57 -162.13
C ASP A 655 -33.38 2.71 -162.06
N MET A 656 -34.69 2.40 -162.01
CA MET A 656 -35.79 3.36 -161.91
C MET A 656 -36.41 3.42 -160.49
N ILE A 657 -35.88 2.67 -159.51
CA ILE A 657 -36.34 2.73 -158.12
C ILE A 657 -36.11 4.15 -157.54
N PRO A 658 -37.12 4.81 -156.93
CA PRO A 658 -36.94 6.13 -156.32
C PRO A 658 -36.01 6.13 -155.10
N GLY A 659 -35.30 7.23 -154.89
CA GLY A 659 -34.44 7.43 -153.72
C GLY A 659 -35.21 7.52 -152.39
N PRO A 660 -34.50 7.44 -151.25
CA PRO A 660 -35.09 7.53 -149.91
C PRO A 660 -35.54 8.95 -149.54
N GLN A 661 -36.40 9.04 -148.52
CA GLN A 661 -36.76 10.26 -147.79
C GLN A 661 -36.15 10.17 -146.38
N THR A 662 -35.65 11.27 -145.80
CA THR A 662 -34.87 11.23 -144.55
C THR A 662 -35.22 12.36 -143.59
N ASN A 663 -34.72 12.28 -142.35
CA ASN A 663 -34.92 13.25 -141.25
C ASN A 663 -36.39 13.42 -140.84
N LEU A 664 -37.05 12.31 -140.51
CA LEU A 664 -38.48 12.26 -140.22
C LEU A 664 -38.75 11.91 -138.74
N ASP A 665 -39.87 12.42 -138.23
CA ASP A 665 -40.27 12.32 -136.82
C ASP A 665 -41.30 11.23 -136.56
N LYS A 666 -41.29 10.69 -135.33
CA LYS A 666 -42.32 9.76 -134.83
C LYS A 666 -43.71 10.39 -134.95
N GLY A 667 -44.63 9.67 -135.60
CA GLY A 667 -45.99 10.12 -135.93
C GLY A 667 -46.15 10.68 -137.36
N THR A 668 -45.07 10.82 -138.14
CA THR A 668 -45.18 11.35 -139.52
C THR A 668 -45.82 10.34 -140.47
N VAL A 669 -46.84 10.75 -141.23
CA VAL A 669 -47.46 9.96 -142.32
C VAL A 669 -46.73 10.22 -143.64
N VAL A 670 -46.39 9.17 -144.38
CA VAL A 670 -45.55 9.20 -145.59
C VAL A 670 -46.18 8.39 -146.73
N THR A 671 -45.87 8.77 -147.98
CA THR A 671 -46.37 8.14 -149.21
C THR A 671 -45.22 7.83 -150.19
N PRO A 672 -45.36 6.79 -151.04
CA PRO A 672 -44.33 6.40 -151.99
C PRO A 672 -44.21 7.36 -153.16
N SER A 673 -42.99 7.48 -153.67
CA SER A 673 -42.65 8.40 -154.76
C SER A 673 -43.28 7.98 -156.10
N PRO A 674 -43.73 8.94 -156.94
CA PRO A 674 -44.32 8.64 -158.24
C PRO A 674 -43.28 8.14 -159.26
N LEU A 675 -43.73 7.30 -160.20
CA LEU A 675 -42.86 6.66 -161.20
C LEU A 675 -42.87 7.39 -162.55
N ARG A 676 -41.75 7.27 -163.28
CA ARG A 676 -41.55 7.89 -164.61
C ARG A 676 -42.28 7.15 -165.73
N THR A 677 -42.46 5.83 -165.60
CA THR A 677 -43.33 5.01 -166.46
C THR A 677 -43.94 3.88 -165.64
N THR A 678 -45.07 3.35 -166.11
CA THR A 678 -45.73 2.15 -165.58
C THR A 678 -45.69 0.97 -166.55
N GLN A 679 -44.97 1.08 -167.67
CA GLN A 679 -44.71 -0.01 -168.62
C GLN A 679 -43.29 0.05 -169.18
N LEU A 680 -42.67 -1.13 -169.37
CA LEU A 680 -41.39 -1.31 -170.04
C LEU A 680 -41.49 -2.51 -171.00
N LYS A 681 -41.12 -2.32 -172.27
CA LYS A 681 -41.16 -3.38 -173.29
C LYS A 681 -39.77 -3.95 -173.53
N VAL A 682 -39.64 -5.27 -173.49
CA VAL A 682 -38.37 -6.01 -173.59
C VAL A 682 -38.45 -7.08 -174.67
N ALA A 683 -37.32 -7.70 -175.03
CA ALA A 683 -37.23 -8.56 -176.21
C ALA A 683 -38.19 -9.76 -176.23
N ASP A 684 -38.52 -10.34 -175.08
CA ASP A 684 -39.40 -11.50 -174.94
C ASP A 684 -40.83 -11.18 -174.49
N GLY A 685 -41.14 -9.91 -174.18
CA GLY A 685 -42.46 -9.54 -173.65
C GLY A 685 -42.61 -8.09 -173.20
N THR A 686 -43.48 -7.84 -172.23
CA THR A 686 -43.72 -6.50 -171.68
C THR A 686 -43.98 -6.57 -170.18
N TRP A 687 -43.28 -5.71 -169.43
CA TRP A 687 -43.48 -5.47 -168.01
C TRP A 687 -44.45 -4.32 -167.79
N ARG A 688 -45.31 -4.44 -166.78
CA ARG A 688 -46.28 -3.42 -166.37
C ARG A 688 -46.37 -3.32 -164.85
N PHE A 689 -46.36 -2.10 -164.33
CA PHE A 689 -46.52 -1.81 -162.92
C PHE A 689 -47.95 -2.09 -162.46
N LEU A 690 -48.09 -2.64 -161.25
CA LEU A 690 -49.36 -2.94 -160.60
C LEU A 690 -49.70 -1.92 -159.51
N GLY A 691 -48.71 -1.47 -158.74
CA GLY A 691 -48.88 -0.49 -157.67
C GLY A 691 -47.78 -0.55 -156.60
N TRP A 692 -47.86 0.38 -155.66
CA TRP A 692 -47.05 0.38 -154.43
C TRP A 692 -47.79 -0.30 -153.28
N THR A 693 -47.04 -1.06 -152.48
CA THR A 693 -47.49 -1.72 -151.25
C THR A 693 -46.52 -1.37 -150.10
N PRO A 694 -47.00 -0.79 -148.97
CA PRO A 694 -48.32 -0.18 -148.78
C PRO A 694 -48.51 1.07 -149.65
N LYS A 695 -49.68 1.74 -149.56
CA LYS A 695 -49.95 2.99 -150.30
C LYS A 695 -49.56 4.25 -149.52
N GLU A 696 -49.55 4.15 -148.20
CA GLU A 696 -49.08 5.13 -147.23
C GLU A 696 -48.70 4.39 -145.94
N ALA A 697 -47.94 5.02 -145.06
CA ALA A 697 -47.57 4.46 -143.75
C ALA A 697 -47.32 5.58 -142.74
N THR A 698 -47.36 5.27 -141.44
CA THR A 698 -46.99 6.20 -140.36
C THR A 698 -45.74 5.71 -139.66
N ILE A 699 -44.75 6.58 -139.46
CA ILE A 699 -43.54 6.27 -138.71
C ILE A 699 -43.89 6.12 -137.23
N THR A 700 -43.67 4.94 -136.67
CA THR A 700 -43.82 4.67 -135.23
C THR A 700 -42.46 4.68 -134.55
N ASP A 701 -41.70 3.58 -134.67
CA ASP A 701 -40.40 3.39 -134.04
C ASP A 701 -39.38 2.75 -135.00
N LEU A 702 -39.71 2.71 -136.29
CA LEU A 702 -38.94 2.05 -137.35
C LEU A 702 -39.05 2.82 -138.67
N ASP A 703 -38.02 2.67 -139.50
CA ASP A 703 -37.99 3.19 -140.88
C ASP A 703 -38.98 2.43 -141.78
N ILE A 704 -39.55 3.13 -142.77
CA ILE A 704 -40.54 2.56 -143.70
C ILE A 704 -39.90 2.13 -145.02
N LEU A 705 -40.38 1.02 -145.60
CA LEU A 705 -40.09 0.61 -146.97
C LEU A 705 -41.39 0.48 -147.78
N PHE A 706 -41.43 1.09 -148.96
CA PHE A 706 -42.46 0.86 -149.96
C PHE A 706 -41.96 -0.06 -151.08
N VAL A 707 -42.69 -1.13 -151.40
CA VAL A 707 -42.33 -2.06 -152.49
C VAL A 707 -43.32 -1.92 -153.64
N GLY A 708 -42.80 -1.79 -154.86
CA GLY A 708 -43.58 -1.59 -156.07
C GLY A 708 -43.58 -2.82 -156.97
N ASP A 709 -44.75 -3.37 -157.27
CA ASP A 709 -44.90 -4.64 -157.97
C ASP A 709 -45.00 -4.47 -159.50
N TRP A 710 -44.21 -5.24 -160.24
CA TRP A 710 -44.23 -5.31 -161.71
C TRP A 710 -44.57 -6.72 -162.21
N ALA A 711 -45.44 -6.83 -163.20
CA ALA A 711 -45.80 -8.11 -163.84
C ALA A 711 -45.38 -8.16 -165.31
N PHE A 712 -44.96 -9.34 -165.78
CA PHE A 712 -44.45 -9.61 -167.12
C PHE A 712 -45.46 -10.42 -167.96
N THR A 713 -45.60 -10.07 -169.23
CA THR A 713 -46.41 -10.82 -170.21
C THR A 713 -45.55 -11.22 -171.41
N GLN A 714 -45.42 -12.53 -171.66
CA GLN A 714 -44.53 -13.10 -172.68
C GLN A 714 -45.20 -13.22 -174.07
N SER A 715 -44.43 -13.11 -175.15
CA SER A 715 -44.90 -13.38 -176.53
C SER A 715 -44.71 -14.85 -176.92
N ALA A 716 -45.64 -15.44 -177.69
CA ALA A 716 -45.86 -16.89 -177.72
C ALA A 716 -45.32 -17.67 -178.94
N THR A 717 -44.79 -18.86 -178.66
CA THR A 717 -44.61 -20.04 -179.55
C THR A 717 -44.84 -21.33 -178.71
N LEU A 718 -45.04 -22.52 -179.32
CA LEU A 718 -45.66 -23.73 -178.70
C LEU A 718 -44.75 -24.99 -178.73
N PRO A 719 -44.93 -26.06 -177.90
CA PRO A 719 -45.52 -26.29 -176.53
C PRO A 719 -44.51 -27.10 -175.62
N PRO A 720 -44.77 -28.17 -174.78
CA PRO A 720 -45.91 -28.64 -173.91
C PRO A 720 -45.52 -29.13 -172.44
N GLN A 721 -46.49 -29.74 -171.69
CA GLN A 721 -46.35 -30.75 -170.58
C GLN A 721 -45.88 -30.33 -169.13
N THR A 722 -45.63 -31.27 -168.17
CA THR A 722 -46.54 -31.78 -167.06
C THR A 722 -45.77 -32.56 -165.93
N THR A 723 -46.15 -32.83 -164.63
CA THR A 723 -47.16 -32.39 -163.58
C THR A 723 -47.01 -33.11 -162.19
N VAL A 724 -47.34 -32.46 -161.03
CA VAL A 724 -47.60 -32.96 -159.60
C VAL A 724 -46.47 -33.72 -158.80
N SER A 725 -46.50 -34.08 -157.47
CA SER A 725 -47.54 -34.32 -156.39
C SER A 725 -47.08 -33.99 -154.91
N VAL A 726 -47.72 -34.51 -153.81
CA VAL A 726 -47.72 -33.97 -152.39
C VAL A 726 -47.97 -34.99 -151.20
N ASP A 727 -47.88 -34.54 -149.91
CA ASP A 727 -48.72 -34.85 -148.68
C ASP A 727 -48.10 -34.94 -147.20
N PRO A 728 -48.45 -35.79 -146.16
CA PRO A 728 -48.83 -35.29 -144.78
C PRO A 728 -48.42 -36.04 -143.42
N ALA A 729 -48.80 -35.44 -142.23
CA ALA A 729 -49.21 -36.02 -140.88
C ALA A 729 -48.32 -36.00 -139.54
N PRO A 730 -48.87 -35.88 -138.27
CA PRO A 730 -48.20 -35.77 -136.90
C PRO A 730 -48.73 -36.79 -135.76
N PRO A 731 -48.80 -36.64 -134.37
CA PRO A 731 -48.26 -35.79 -133.22
C PRO A 731 -47.86 -36.57 -131.85
N ILE A 732 -47.83 -35.95 -130.59
CA ILE A 732 -48.02 -36.49 -129.14
C ILE A 732 -47.07 -35.98 -127.94
N ALA A 733 -47.47 -36.03 -126.62
CA ALA A 733 -46.76 -35.70 -125.29
C ALA A 733 -47.44 -36.38 -124.01
N GLY A 734 -47.12 -36.32 -122.66
CA GLY A 734 -46.16 -35.68 -121.66
C GLY A 734 -46.42 -36.09 -120.12
N GLU A 735 -45.65 -35.69 -119.04
CA GLU A 735 -45.68 -36.27 -117.62
C GLU A 735 -45.26 -35.36 -116.36
N ALA A 736 -45.15 -35.85 -115.05
CA ALA A 736 -45.00 -35.05 -113.75
C ALA A 736 -44.12 -35.62 -112.52
N PRO A 737 -43.58 -34.79 -111.54
CA PRO A 737 -42.58 -35.09 -110.41
C PRO A 737 -43.15 -35.16 -108.93
N PRO A 738 -42.52 -34.90 -107.70
CA PRO A 738 -41.15 -34.50 -107.15
C PRO A 738 -40.67 -35.07 -105.71
N VAL A 739 -39.66 -34.45 -104.98
CA VAL A 739 -39.33 -34.37 -103.46
C VAL A 739 -37.93 -34.79 -102.84
N LEU A 740 -37.24 -33.80 -102.18
CA LEU A 740 -36.25 -33.67 -101.03
C LEU A 740 -34.91 -34.47 -100.73
N SER A 741 -33.84 -33.67 -100.46
CA SER A 741 -32.69 -33.71 -99.47
C SER A 741 -31.73 -34.91 -99.23
N PRO A 742 -30.39 -34.63 -99.09
CA PRO A 742 -29.64 -35.03 -97.87
C PRO A 742 -28.45 -34.11 -97.45
N LYS A 743 -27.64 -34.56 -96.47
CA LYS A 743 -26.47 -33.86 -95.86
C LYS A 743 -25.18 -34.72 -95.90
N PRO A 744 -23.98 -34.11 -96.06
CA PRO A 744 -22.95 -34.14 -95.00
C PRO A 744 -22.26 -32.75 -94.84
N ALA A 745 -21.11 -32.48 -94.19
CA ALA A 745 -20.07 -33.26 -93.52
C ALA A 745 -19.51 -32.50 -92.27
N SER A 746 -18.37 -32.91 -91.71
CA SER A 746 -17.68 -32.31 -90.54
C SER A 746 -16.28 -32.95 -90.32
N ILE A 747 -15.55 -32.55 -89.25
CA ILE A 747 -14.24 -33.08 -88.75
C ILE A 747 -13.02 -32.53 -89.52
N PRO A 748 -11.85 -32.25 -88.89
CA PRO A 748 -11.45 -32.34 -87.46
C PRO A 748 -11.42 -30.93 -86.79
N GLU A 749 -10.77 -30.56 -85.68
CA GLU A 749 -9.97 -31.14 -84.55
C GLU A 749 -10.05 -30.13 -83.35
N SER A 750 -9.52 -30.27 -82.13
CA SER A 750 -8.69 -31.30 -81.46
C SER A 750 -9.11 -31.51 -79.97
N LEU A 751 -8.17 -31.67 -79.02
CA LEU A 751 -8.39 -32.18 -77.63
C LEU A 751 -7.43 -31.48 -76.61
N GLN A 752 -7.61 -31.47 -75.28
CA GLN A 752 -8.53 -32.20 -74.37
C GLN A 752 -8.75 -31.46 -73.02
N HIS A 753 -9.43 -32.08 -72.04
CA HIS A 753 -9.82 -31.51 -70.71
C HIS A 753 -9.67 -32.61 -69.60
N TYR A 754 -9.82 -32.41 -68.27
CA TYR A 754 -10.32 -31.28 -67.45
C TYR A 754 -9.91 -31.40 -65.94
N THR A 755 -10.76 -30.88 -65.03
CA THR A 755 -10.97 -31.16 -63.58
C THR A 755 -10.10 -30.52 -62.48
N SER A 756 -10.70 -29.56 -61.75
CA SER A 756 -10.68 -29.29 -60.28
C SER A 756 -9.34 -29.18 -59.50
N VAL A 757 -9.12 -28.26 -58.55
CA VAL A 757 -9.87 -28.00 -57.29
C VAL A 757 -9.60 -26.58 -56.73
N TRP A 758 -10.51 -26.08 -55.90
CA TRP A 758 -10.47 -24.95 -54.94
C TRP A 758 -9.12 -24.43 -54.38
N GLY A 759 -9.09 -23.12 -54.06
CA GLY A 759 -8.76 -22.68 -52.69
C GLY A 759 -7.83 -21.46 -52.52
N SER A 760 -8.28 -20.45 -51.75
CA SER A 760 -7.51 -19.26 -51.31
C SER A 760 -7.09 -18.29 -52.45
N LEU A 761 -6.65 -17.04 -52.20
CA LEU A 761 -6.05 -16.44 -51.00
C LEU A 761 -6.24 -14.89 -51.00
N VAL A 762 -6.09 -14.27 -49.83
CA VAL A 762 -6.06 -12.81 -49.53
C VAL A 762 -7.42 -12.11 -49.55
#